data_AF-A0A9P7KJ03-F1
#
_entry.id   AF-A0A9P7KJ03-F1
#
_cell.length_a   1.000
_cell.length_b   1.000
_cell.length_c   1.000
_cell.angle_alpha   90.00
_cell.angle_beta   90.00
_cell.angle_gamma   90.00
#
_symmetry.space_group_name_H-M   'P 1'
#
loop_
_entity.id
_entity.type
_entity.pdbx_description
1 polymer ?
#
loop_
_entity_poly.entity_id
_entity_poly.type
_entity_poly.pdbx_seq_one_letter_code
_entity_poly.pdbx_strand_id
1 'polypeptide(L)'
;MFDTAEVYAAGKSELEMGRVIKELGLRRTDLVITTKLYWGLRKGPNDSGLSRKHIIEGTQESLARLGVEYVDVLFAHRPDHTVPMEEIVRAFNYVIEKGWAFYWATSEWSAREIEEAFHVAEKLNLMGPIAEQCQHNMFHRERPEKEYDPLYRKYGLGTTTWSSLASGLLTGKYNDGIPEGSRFATTAMFKGTVASLQQEEGKEKIRKVRELTKLAADELQTTPTALALAWVAKNPNTSTVILGASSAEQLKENLKAVEVLPRLTDEIMQKIEDILKNKPEAPVVLAASICTKGGKPVISRQFRDMSRTRIESLLASFPKLIPTNTQHTSVETADVRYVYQPLEDLYILLITNKASNILQDIDTLHLFARVVSDMCRSADEREIQKNAFELLGAFDEVVSMGYREQVNLMQVRSILEMESHEEKIQEIIARNKEAEAKEELKRRAKQLEMQRREQQRRTAGTGGGSSYLGGGMSGYSAVPRFDAPEAPTPITRTTSAPATRAPAFKGSGMKLGSKKTKQAELLDALGGDVLASSVASLEISAPPTPTVSSQPSPVQKHDGRGSVPEVEAESVHIVIREQISLSLLRDGGVESMEVKGDMNLQISDAAHAHLRIALSSPSTDFGGNSLQFKQHPNVAKFVPGQERVVALKDPSRAFPVGQSLAVLKWRYAGTDESNVPLSINCWPSPSNDGTCEVSIEYELENENVTLYDVVISIPLPTGSYPTVSSHSGEWSLDPGSHSLAWSIPQVSASDDSRSGSIIFAVGGDDPGAFFPVQVTFAGQGSLAGVGVASVSKIAGGEDPEFSVDAVVTTDEYLVV
;
A
#
# COMPACT_ATOMS: atom_id res chain seq x y z
N MET A 1 30.33 19.33 21.93
CA MET A 1 30.39 18.16 21.04
C MET A 1 30.87 18.62 19.67
N PHE A 2 31.80 17.89 19.06
CA PHE A 2 32.27 18.07 17.70
C PHE A 2 31.94 16.83 16.89
N ASP A 3 31.23 17.03 15.78
CA ASP A 3 30.72 15.95 14.94
C ASP A 3 31.38 15.98 13.56
N THR A 4 31.79 14.82 13.06
CA THR A 4 32.40 14.63 11.75
C THR A 4 32.01 13.27 11.16
N ALA A 5 32.62 12.85 10.05
CA ALA A 5 32.46 11.52 9.45
C ALA A 5 33.65 11.21 8.53
N GLU A 6 33.95 9.92 8.31
CA GLU A 6 35.07 9.49 7.46
C GLU A 6 35.07 10.13 6.07
N VAL A 7 33.88 10.31 5.48
CA VAL A 7 33.70 10.79 4.10
C VAL A 7 33.75 12.33 3.99
N TYR A 8 33.69 13.07 5.11
CA TYR A 8 33.59 14.54 5.08
C TYR A 8 34.88 15.17 4.54
N ALA A 9 34.72 15.86 3.40
CA ALA A 9 35.82 16.36 2.57
C ALA A 9 36.87 15.28 2.21
N ALA A 10 36.42 14.03 2.03
CA ALA A 10 37.25 12.85 1.79
C ALA A 10 38.33 12.65 2.88
N GLY A 11 37.91 12.54 4.14
CA GLY A 11 38.77 12.34 5.31
C GLY A 11 39.49 13.60 5.82
N LYS A 12 39.47 14.70 5.04
CA LYS A 12 40.13 15.96 5.45
C LYS A 12 39.49 16.62 6.66
N SER A 13 38.19 16.41 6.90
CA SER A 13 37.53 16.96 8.08
C SER A 13 38.10 16.40 9.39
N GLU A 14 38.41 15.11 9.42
CA GLU A 14 39.00 14.44 10.59
C GLU A 14 40.44 14.89 10.82
N LEU A 15 41.24 14.96 9.75
CA LEU A 15 42.62 15.47 9.80
C LEU A 15 42.71 16.91 10.32
N GLU A 16 41.83 17.79 9.83
CA GLU A 16 41.83 19.20 10.24
C GLU A 16 41.33 19.39 11.68
N MET A 17 40.32 18.63 12.10
CA MET A 17 39.84 18.63 13.48
C MET A 17 40.94 18.14 14.45
N GLY A 18 41.61 17.04 14.11
CA GLY A 18 42.74 16.52 14.89
C GLY A 18 43.91 17.49 15.00
N ARG A 19 44.27 18.15 13.89
CA ARG A 19 45.28 19.21 13.86
C ARG A 19 44.93 20.35 14.83
N VAL A 20 43.70 20.86 14.78
CA VAL A 20 43.24 21.97 15.62
C VAL A 20 43.19 21.60 17.11
N ILE A 21 42.69 20.40 17.45
CA ILE A 21 42.67 19.90 18.84
C ILE A 21 44.09 19.89 19.43
N LYS A 22 45.06 19.39 18.65
CA LYS A 22 46.46 19.30 19.05
C LYS A 22 47.14 20.68 19.15
N GLU A 23 46.94 21.56 18.19
CA GLU A 23 47.54 22.91 18.17
C GLU A 23 47.02 23.80 19.30
N LEU A 24 45.73 23.70 19.63
CA LEU A 24 45.12 24.43 20.74
C LEU A 24 45.39 23.80 22.11
N GLY A 25 46.07 22.64 22.16
CA GLY A 25 46.38 21.94 23.42
C GLY A 25 45.14 21.50 24.20
N LEU A 26 44.01 21.25 23.53
CA LEU A 26 42.75 20.90 24.18
C LEU A 26 42.86 19.50 24.80
N ARG A 27 42.46 19.36 26.07
CA ARG A 27 42.45 18.06 26.73
C ARG A 27 41.36 17.19 26.10
N ARG A 28 41.71 15.98 25.66
CA ARG A 28 40.76 15.04 25.03
C ARG A 28 39.52 14.77 25.90
N THR A 29 39.66 14.80 27.22
CA THR A 29 38.59 14.61 28.22
C THR A 29 37.57 15.76 28.29
N ASP A 30 37.91 16.95 27.80
CA ASP A 30 37.01 18.11 27.80
C ASP A 30 36.11 18.14 26.54
N LEU A 31 36.38 17.25 25.59
CA LEU A 31 35.74 17.21 24.29
C LEU A 31 34.83 15.98 24.20
N VAL A 32 33.62 16.18 23.70
CA VAL A 32 32.80 15.09 23.15
C VAL A 32 33.02 15.10 21.63
N ILE A 33 33.60 14.03 21.08
CA ILE A 33 33.93 13.89 19.66
C ILE A 33 33.15 12.71 19.09
N THR A 34 32.50 12.91 17.94
CA THR A 34 31.75 11.86 17.24
C THR A 34 32.18 11.76 15.79
N THR A 35 32.27 10.53 15.28
CA THR A 35 32.47 10.26 13.84
C THR A 35 31.49 9.18 13.38
N LYS A 36 31.46 8.90 12.07
CA LYS A 36 30.51 7.98 11.45
C LYS A 36 31.14 7.23 10.29
N LEU A 37 30.68 5.99 10.11
CA LEU A 37 31.12 5.09 9.06
C LEU A 37 29.92 4.67 8.19
N TYR A 38 30.13 4.67 6.87
CA TYR A 38 29.29 3.99 5.87
C TYR A 38 29.91 4.03 4.47
N TRP A 39 30.33 5.21 3.98
CA TRP A 39 30.76 5.38 2.58
C TRP A 39 32.23 5.09 2.31
N GLY A 40 33.06 5.09 3.35
CA GLY A 40 34.51 4.92 3.24
C GLY A 40 35.22 6.00 2.42
N LEU A 41 36.52 5.75 2.21
CA LEU A 41 37.41 6.53 1.35
C LEU A 41 38.12 5.70 0.28
N ARG A 42 38.11 4.37 0.46
CA ARG A 42 38.77 3.40 -0.43
C ARG A 42 37.81 2.97 -1.54
N LYS A 43 38.26 2.13 -2.48
CA LYS A 43 37.46 1.71 -3.66
C LYS A 43 37.54 0.20 -3.85
N GLY A 44 36.67 -0.50 -3.15
CA GLY A 44 36.65 -1.96 -3.09
C GLY A 44 35.35 -2.45 -2.43
N PRO A 45 35.04 -3.75 -2.55
CA PRO A 45 33.75 -4.30 -2.13
C PRO A 45 33.53 -4.31 -0.60
N ASN A 46 34.59 -4.17 0.19
CA ASN A 46 34.54 -4.14 1.66
C ASN A 46 34.96 -2.78 2.23
N ASP A 47 34.93 -1.73 1.41
CA ASP A 47 35.40 -0.38 1.76
C ASP A 47 34.25 0.57 2.12
N SER A 48 33.04 0.03 2.26
CA SER A 48 31.80 0.75 2.58
C SER A 48 30.77 -0.21 3.22
N GLY A 49 29.61 0.32 3.60
CA GLY A 49 28.56 -0.40 4.33
C GLY A 49 28.83 -0.48 5.83
N LEU A 50 28.10 -1.37 6.51
CA LEU A 50 28.20 -1.66 7.94
C LEU A 50 28.67 -3.08 8.22
N SER A 51 29.38 -3.71 7.27
CA SER A 51 30.05 -4.98 7.52
C SER A 51 31.00 -4.84 8.71
N ARG A 52 31.17 -5.92 9.48
CA ARG A 52 32.10 -5.98 10.63
C ARG A 52 33.51 -5.57 10.23
N LYS A 53 33.91 -5.86 8.99
CA LYS A 53 35.20 -5.47 8.43
C LYS A 53 35.31 -3.95 8.26
N HIS A 54 34.32 -3.28 7.65
CA HIS A 54 34.35 -1.82 7.46
C HIS A 54 34.22 -1.08 8.80
N ILE A 55 33.34 -1.54 9.70
CA ILE A 55 33.20 -0.93 11.04
C ILE A 55 34.54 -0.95 11.79
N ILE A 56 35.25 -2.09 11.79
CA ILE A 56 36.53 -2.22 12.49
C ILE A 56 37.64 -1.39 11.83
N GLU A 57 37.84 -1.55 10.51
CA GLU A 57 38.93 -0.87 9.80
C GLU A 57 38.68 0.64 9.68
N GLY A 58 37.45 1.03 9.32
CA GLY A 58 37.04 2.43 9.22
C GLY A 58 37.17 3.17 10.55
N THR A 59 36.85 2.54 11.69
CA THR A 59 37.07 3.16 13.01
C THR A 59 38.55 3.45 13.24
N GLN A 60 39.42 2.46 13.00
CA GLN A 60 40.87 2.62 13.19
C GLN A 60 41.45 3.71 12.28
N GLU A 61 41.00 3.77 11.02
CA GLU A 61 41.43 4.81 10.09
C GLU A 61 40.90 6.21 10.49
N SER A 62 39.66 6.33 10.97
CA SER A 62 39.10 7.58 11.50
C SER A 62 39.84 8.08 12.74
N LEU A 63 40.14 7.20 13.70
CA LEU A 63 40.95 7.53 14.88
C LEU A 63 42.35 8.00 14.49
N ALA A 64 42.98 7.31 13.52
CA ALA A 64 44.29 7.71 13.00
C ALA A 64 44.26 9.08 12.29
N ARG A 65 43.18 9.42 11.57
CA ARG A 65 43.00 10.75 10.95
C ARG A 65 42.73 11.83 12.00
N LEU A 66 41.91 11.55 13.01
CA LEU A 66 41.65 12.46 14.13
C LEU A 66 42.86 12.63 15.06
N GLY A 67 43.80 11.69 15.08
CA GLY A 67 44.94 11.70 16.00
C GLY A 67 44.54 11.50 17.46
N VAL A 68 43.45 10.75 17.71
CA VAL A 68 42.92 10.46 19.06
C VAL A 68 42.78 8.95 19.26
N GLU A 69 42.83 8.49 20.51
CA GLU A 69 42.74 7.07 20.86
C GLU A 69 41.28 6.53 20.87
N TYR A 70 40.31 7.42 21.09
CA TYR A 70 38.89 7.09 21.16
C TYR A 70 37.99 8.24 20.67
N VAL A 71 36.79 7.91 20.18
CA VAL A 71 35.64 8.81 20.04
C VAL A 71 34.61 8.55 21.14
N ASP A 72 33.76 9.52 21.47
CA ASP A 72 32.75 9.34 22.51
C ASP A 72 31.56 8.54 21.96
N VAL A 73 31.14 8.83 20.73
CA VAL A 73 30.08 8.09 20.02
C VAL A 73 30.50 7.82 18.58
N LEU A 74 30.37 6.56 18.13
CA LEU A 74 30.53 6.17 16.73
C LEU A 74 29.16 5.91 16.09
N PHE A 75 28.84 6.62 15.02
CA PHE A 75 27.55 6.48 14.33
C PHE A 75 27.62 5.51 13.14
N ALA A 76 26.62 4.65 13.01
CA ALA A 76 26.21 4.08 11.73
C ALA A 76 25.64 5.19 10.84
N HIS A 77 26.36 5.63 9.80
CA HIS A 77 26.00 6.85 9.07
C HIS A 77 24.73 6.68 8.20
N ARG A 78 24.38 5.46 7.81
CA ARG A 78 23.14 5.07 7.12
C ARG A 78 22.78 3.63 7.50
N PRO A 79 21.52 3.19 7.36
CA PRO A 79 21.18 1.78 7.48
C PRO A 79 21.83 0.98 6.33
N ASP A 80 22.16 -0.28 6.57
CA ASP A 80 22.73 -1.19 5.57
C ASP A 80 21.91 -2.48 5.49
N HIS A 81 20.99 -2.55 4.52
CA HIS A 81 20.13 -3.73 4.31
C HIS A 81 20.88 -4.93 3.72
N THR A 82 22.17 -4.79 3.38
CA THR A 82 22.99 -5.90 2.86
C THR A 82 23.73 -6.67 3.95
N VAL A 83 23.69 -6.19 5.20
CA VAL A 83 24.38 -6.77 6.35
C VAL A 83 23.36 -7.14 7.44
N PRO A 84 23.37 -8.37 7.99
CA PRO A 84 22.45 -8.75 9.07
C PRO A 84 22.62 -7.87 10.31
N MET A 85 21.50 -7.45 10.93
CA MET A 85 21.51 -6.58 12.12
C MET A 85 22.37 -7.14 13.26
N GLU A 86 22.38 -8.46 13.45
CA GLU A 86 23.26 -9.13 14.41
C GLU A 86 24.76 -8.87 14.15
N GLU A 87 25.21 -8.83 12.89
CA GLU A 87 26.59 -8.51 12.58
C GLU A 87 26.90 -7.05 12.93
N ILE A 88 26.00 -6.13 12.60
CA ILE A 88 26.14 -4.69 12.86
C ILE A 88 26.26 -4.44 14.37
N VAL A 89 25.30 -4.94 15.17
CA VAL A 89 25.30 -4.77 16.63
C VAL A 89 26.55 -5.38 17.27
N ARG A 90 26.97 -6.59 16.83
CA ARG A 90 28.21 -7.23 17.30
C ARG A 90 29.48 -6.50 16.87
N ALA A 91 29.46 -5.79 15.74
CA ALA A 91 30.61 -5.03 15.25
C ALA A 91 30.81 -3.74 16.05
N PHE A 92 29.74 -2.97 16.28
CA PHE A 92 29.80 -1.78 17.13
C PHE A 92 30.15 -2.12 18.59
N ASN A 93 29.59 -3.20 19.15
CA ASN A 93 29.95 -3.63 20.50
C ASN A 93 31.42 -4.07 20.60
N TYR A 94 31.97 -4.74 19.58
CA TYR A 94 33.41 -5.03 19.55
C TYR A 94 34.28 -3.76 19.52
N VAL A 95 33.85 -2.69 18.82
CA VAL A 95 34.54 -1.39 18.84
C VAL A 95 34.52 -0.77 20.25
N ILE A 96 33.42 -0.92 20.98
CA ILE A 96 33.26 -0.48 22.38
C ILE A 96 34.16 -1.31 23.32
N GLU A 97 34.18 -2.64 23.18
CA GLU A 97 35.09 -3.55 23.93
C GLU A 97 36.57 -3.23 23.72
N LYS A 98 36.95 -2.62 22.59
CA LYS A 98 38.31 -2.14 22.32
C LYS A 98 38.62 -0.75 22.87
N GLY A 99 37.63 -0.04 23.42
CA GLY A 99 37.77 1.33 23.90
C GLY A 99 37.99 2.36 22.79
N TRP A 100 37.71 2.01 21.53
CA TRP A 100 37.84 2.91 20.38
C TRP A 100 36.64 3.86 20.25
N ALA A 101 35.49 3.44 20.77
CA ALA A 101 34.34 4.29 21.06
C ALA A 101 33.79 3.95 22.44
N PHE A 102 33.13 4.87 23.14
CA PHE A 102 32.40 4.55 24.38
C PHE A 102 30.97 4.09 24.11
N TYR A 103 30.33 4.67 23.09
CA TYR A 103 28.97 4.34 22.68
C TYR A 103 28.86 4.26 21.15
N TRP A 104 27.75 3.70 20.69
CA TRP A 104 27.37 3.75 19.27
C TRP A 104 25.96 4.30 19.10
N ALA A 105 25.66 4.76 17.90
CA ALA A 105 24.42 5.44 17.55
C ALA A 105 24.08 5.24 16.06
N THR A 106 22.88 5.62 15.65
CA THR A 106 22.36 5.46 14.27
C THR A 106 22.14 6.81 13.58
N SER A 107 22.03 6.85 12.26
CA SER A 107 21.77 8.09 11.51
C SER A 107 20.94 7.85 10.24
N GLU A 108 19.80 8.53 10.17
CA GLU A 108 18.74 8.37 9.15
C GLU A 108 18.11 6.97 9.13
N TRP A 109 18.16 6.25 10.25
CA TRP A 109 17.49 4.95 10.41
C TRP A 109 15.99 5.15 10.69
N SER A 110 15.17 4.15 10.38
CA SER A 110 13.76 4.09 10.77
C SER A 110 13.58 3.64 12.21
N ALA A 111 12.40 3.93 12.77
CA ALA A 111 12.05 3.44 14.09
C ALA A 111 12.11 1.91 14.17
N ARG A 112 11.72 1.22 13.08
CA ARG A 112 11.78 -0.24 12.95
C ARG A 112 13.21 -0.78 13.00
N GLU A 113 14.14 -0.19 12.26
CA GLU A 113 15.55 -0.63 12.24
C GLU A 113 16.24 -0.38 13.59
N ILE A 114 15.88 0.72 14.28
CA ILE A 114 16.40 1.02 15.62
C ILE A 114 15.80 0.06 16.66
N GLU A 115 14.49 -0.23 16.60
CA GLU A 115 13.82 -1.23 17.44
C GLU A 115 14.44 -2.63 17.24
N GLU A 116 14.73 -3.03 16.00
CA GLU A 116 15.43 -4.28 15.69
C GLU A 116 16.84 -4.31 16.31
N ALA A 117 17.60 -3.21 16.19
CA ALA A 117 18.92 -3.08 16.81
C ALA A 117 18.87 -3.20 18.34
N PHE A 118 17.87 -2.61 19.00
CA PHE A 118 17.63 -2.78 20.44
C PHE A 118 17.28 -4.23 20.79
N HIS A 119 16.35 -4.85 20.06
CA HIS A 119 15.95 -6.23 20.29
C HIS A 119 17.13 -7.22 20.14
N VAL A 120 17.93 -7.06 19.09
CA VAL A 120 19.15 -7.84 18.86
C VAL A 120 20.18 -7.61 19.97
N ALA A 121 20.36 -6.36 20.41
CA ALA A 121 21.27 -6.03 21.51
C ALA A 121 20.84 -6.68 22.82
N GLU A 122 19.56 -6.56 23.20
CA GLU A 122 18.98 -7.17 24.40
C GLU A 122 19.13 -8.70 24.38
N LYS A 123 18.71 -9.35 23.29
CA LYS A 123 18.83 -10.81 23.08
C LYS A 123 20.27 -11.33 23.23
N LEU A 124 21.26 -10.51 22.89
CA LEU A 124 22.68 -10.86 22.93
C LEU A 124 23.42 -10.35 24.18
N ASN A 125 22.74 -9.65 25.10
CA ASN A 125 23.32 -8.94 26.23
C ASN A 125 24.42 -7.94 25.82
N LEU A 126 24.15 -7.19 24.74
CA LEU A 126 25.00 -6.17 24.16
C LEU A 126 24.40 -4.77 24.33
N MET A 127 25.20 -3.72 24.14
CA MET A 127 24.74 -2.34 24.15
C MET A 127 23.97 -2.01 22.87
N GLY A 128 22.74 -1.49 23.01
CA GLY A 128 21.98 -0.88 21.91
C GLY A 128 22.49 0.52 21.52
N PRO A 129 21.95 1.13 20.45
CA PRO A 129 22.33 2.47 20.03
C PRO A 129 21.80 3.53 21.01
N ILE A 130 22.63 4.48 21.43
CA ILE A 130 22.24 5.47 22.47
C ILE A 130 21.51 6.70 21.93
N ALA A 131 21.59 6.94 20.62
CA ALA A 131 21.05 8.12 19.96
C ALA A 131 20.77 7.86 18.48
N GLU A 132 19.91 8.68 17.90
CA GLU A 132 19.64 8.73 16.45
C GLU A 132 19.99 10.13 15.90
N GLN A 133 20.78 10.18 14.83
CA GLN A 133 21.11 11.42 14.12
C GLN A 133 20.23 11.60 12.88
N CYS A 134 19.10 12.27 13.07
CA CYS A 134 18.07 12.47 12.07
C CYS A 134 17.96 13.91 11.57
N GLN A 135 17.40 14.07 10.37
CA GLN A 135 17.00 15.38 9.87
C GLN A 135 15.82 15.89 10.70
N HIS A 136 15.93 17.11 11.25
CA HIS A 136 14.81 17.76 11.93
C HIS A 136 14.86 19.26 11.69
N ASN A 137 13.78 19.83 11.17
CA ASN A 137 13.58 21.27 11.04
C ASN A 137 12.08 21.58 10.87
N MET A 138 11.72 22.86 10.88
CA MET A 138 10.34 23.32 10.74
C MET A 138 9.60 22.83 9.47
N PHE A 139 10.29 22.31 8.46
CA PHE A 139 9.70 21.71 7.24
C PHE A 139 9.90 20.20 7.10
N HIS A 140 10.52 19.54 8.09
CA HIS A 140 10.76 18.10 8.10
C HIS A 140 10.70 17.59 9.55
N ARG A 141 9.55 17.02 9.92
CA ARG A 141 9.14 16.75 11.30
C ARG A 141 8.72 15.30 11.56
N GLU A 142 8.33 14.56 10.51
CA GLU A 142 7.66 13.26 10.63
C GLU A 142 8.45 12.24 11.48
N ARG A 143 9.70 11.93 11.12
CA ARG A 143 10.49 10.97 11.91
C ARG A 143 10.71 11.41 13.37
N PRO A 144 11.30 12.60 13.63
CA PRO A 144 11.64 13.03 14.99
C PRO A 144 10.45 13.40 15.89
N GLU A 145 9.27 13.73 15.36
CA GLU A 145 8.09 14.10 16.16
C GLU A 145 6.96 13.05 16.16
N LYS A 146 7.02 12.04 15.28
CA LYS A 146 5.99 11.00 15.13
C LYS A 146 6.59 9.58 15.15
N GLU A 147 7.44 9.25 14.17
CA GLU A 147 7.96 7.88 13.98
C GLU A 147 8.76 7.38 15.21
N TYR A 148 9.55 8.25 15.83
CA TYR A 148 10.43 7.89 16.95
C TYR A 148 9.79 7.99 18.35
N ASP A 149 8.53 8.44 18.48
CA ASP A 149 7.82 8.52 19.78
C ASP A 149 7.91 7.22 20.63
N PRO A 150 7.78 6.00 20.05
CA PRO A 150 7.95 4.76 20.80
C PRO A 150 9.35 4.60 21.40
N LEU A 151 10.39 4.98 20.65
CA LEU A 151 11.79 4.82 21.04
C LEU A 151 12.18 5.76 22.18
N TYR A 152 11.68 6.99 22.15
CA TYR A 152 11.84 7.95 23.23
C TYR A 152 11.24 7.44 24.54
N ARG A 153 10.01 6.90 24.48
CA ARG A 153 9.28 6.43 25.66
C ARG A 153 9.79 5.09 26.20
N LYS A 154 10.23 4.18 25.31
CA LYS A 154 10.68 2.82 25.68
C LYS A 154 12.14 2.76 26.12
N TYR A 155 13.04 3.46 25.42
CA TYR A 155 14.50 3.38 25.67
C TYR A 155 15.12 4.68 26.20
N GLY A 156 14.38 5.78 26.24
CA GLY A 156 14.96 7.11 26.52
C GLY A 156 15.87 7.60 25.40
N LEU A 157 15.63 7.18 24.16
CA LEU A 157 16.46 7.53 23.01
C LEU A 157 16.52 9.05 22.81
N GLY A 158 17.72 9.60 22.65
CA GLY A 158 17.93 11.01 22.33
C GLY A 158 18.22 11.25 20.85
N THR A 159 17.84 12.41 20.31
CA THR A 159 18.21 12.79 18.93
C THR A 159 19.37 13.80 18.85
N THR A 160 20.19 13.62 17.81
CA THR A 160 21.17 14.59 17.33
C THR A 160 20.66 15.16 16.01
N THR A 161 20.08 16.37 16.01
CA THR A 161 19.41 16.89 14.80
C THR A 161 20.41 17.48 13.80
N TRP A 162 20.25 17.19 12.52
CA TRP A 162 20.98 17.84 11.42
C TRP A 162 20.04 18.57 10.44
N SER A 163 20.63 19.48 9.66
CA SER A 163 19.90 20.39 8.74
C SER A 163 18.74 21.16 9.40
N SER A 164 18.91 21.59 10.64
CA SER A 164 17.94 22.40 11.42
C SER A 164 17.57 23.73 10.75
N LEU A 165 18.44 24.26 9.89
CA LEU A 165 18.20 25.46 9.07
C LEU A 165 17.61 25.15 7.67
N ALA A 166 17.20 23.91 7.39
CA ALA A 166 16.68 23.45 6.10
C ALA A 166 17.58 23.85 4.90
N SER A 167 18.84 23.39 4.90
CA SER A 167 19.90 23.82 3.96
C SER A 167 20.18 25.34 3.89
N GLY A 168 19.64 26.12 4.84
CA GLY A 168 19.73 27.58 4.89
C GLY A 168 18.44 28.29 4.49
N LEU A 169 17.35 27.57 4.17
CA LEU A 169 16.05 28.15 3.86
C LEU A 169 15.48 28.95 5.04
N LEU A 170 15.61 28.42 6.26
CA LEU A 170 15.11 29.05 7.49
C LEU A 170 15.95 30.25 7.98
N THR A 171 16.96 30.67 7.22
CA THR A 171 17.76 31.88 7.54
C THR A 171 17.19 33.17 6.94
N GLY A 172 16.05 33.11 6.24
CA GLY A 172 15.41 34.26 5.58
C GLY A 172 16.14 34.81 4.34
N LYS A 173 17.42 34.49 4.14
CA LYS A 173 18.25 35.00 3.03
C LYS A 173 17.78 34.65 1.61
N TYR A 174 16.82 33.73 1.49
CA TYR A 174 16.21 33.32 0.22
C TYR A 174 14.81 33.92 0.00
N ASN A 175 14.35 34.80 0.91
CA ASN A 175 13.01 35.37 0.85
C ASN A 175 12.76 36.11 -0.47
N ASP A 176 13.75 36.86 -0.96
CA ASP A 176 13.67 37.73 -2.15
C ASP A 176 14.45 37.19 -3.36
N GLY A 177 14.63 35.86 -3.42
CA GLY A 177 15.37 35.18 -4.49
C GLY A 177 16.64 34.48 -3.99
N ILE A 178 17.49 34.00 -4.90
CA ILE A 178 18.72 33.28 -4.55
C ILE A 178 19.92 34.22 -4.65
N PRO A 179 20.59 34.58 -3.53
CA PRO A 179 21.76 35.45 -3.57
C PRO A 179 22.93 34.80 -4.30
N GLU A 180 23.72 35.64 -4.98
CA GLU A 180 25.01 35.24 -5.56
C GLU A 180 25.97 34.72 -4.47
N GLY A 181 26.83 33.76 -4.81
CA GLY A 181 27.73 33.10 -3.86
C GLY A 181 27.05 32.21 -2.81
N SER A 182 25.71 32.19 -2.72
CA SER A 182 24.99 31.33 -1.77
C SER A 182 25.13 29.84 -2.10
N ARG A 183 24.83 28.96 -1.13
CA ARG A 183 24.88 27.50 -1.32
C ARG A 183 24.02 27.01 -2.50
N PHE A 184 22.82 27.57 -2.66
CA PHE A 184 21.90 27.27 -3.77
C PHE A 184 22.39 27.78 -5.13
N ALA A 185 23.18 28.86 -5.17
CA ALA A 185 23.80 29.35 -6.40
C ALA A 185 25.05 28.54 -6.80
N THR A 186 25.86 28.12 -5.83
CA THR A 186 27.21 27.57 -6.06
C THR A 186 27.27 26.05 -6.15
N THR A 187 26.36 25.33 -5.48
CA THR A 187 26.47 23.88 -5.30
C THR A 187 25.49 23.13 -6.19
N ALA A 188 26.01 22.45 -7.23
CA ALA A 188 25.23 21.77 -8.26
C ALA A 188 24.21 20.73 -7.74
N MET A 189 24.44 20.14 -6.57
CA MET A 189 23.53 19.19 -5.92
C MET A 189 22.15 19.81 -5.61
N PHE A 190 22.07 21.10 -5.32
CA PHE A 190 20.82 21.77 -4.94
C PHE A 190 19.97 22.25 -6.13
N LYS A 191 20.34 21.95 -7.38
CA LYS A 191 19.55 22.36 -8.56
C LYS A 191 18.09 21.88 -8.50
N GLY A 192 17.84 20.66 -8.02
CA GLY A 192 16.49 20.14 -7.81
C GLY A 192 15.72 20.92 -6.75
N THR A 193 16.36 21.22 -5.60
CA THR A 193 15.78 22.07 -4.54
C THR A 193 15.44 23.46 -5.07
N VAL A 194 16.34 24.09 -5.83
CA VAL A 194 16.13 25.40 -6.47
C VAL A 194 14.95 25.38 -7.43
N ALA A 195 14.79 24.33 -8.24
CA ALA A 195 13.62 24.16 -9.10
C ALA A 195 12.32 24.00 -8.30
N SER A 196 12.33 23.21 -7.21
CA SER A 196 11.16 23.05 -6.34
C SER A 196 10.71 24.35 -5.66
N LEU A 197 11.64 25.27 -5.37
CA LEU A 197 11.31 26.59 -4.81
C LEU A 197 10.48 27.48 -5.77
N GLN A 198 10.45 27.17 -7.06
CA GLN A 198 9.65 27.89 -8.06
C GLN A 198 8.22 27.34 -8.21
N GLN A 199 7.95 26.15 -7.66
CA GLN A 199 6.61 25.53 -7.63
C GLN A 199 5.79 26.13 -6.47
N GLU A 200 4.46 25.97 -6.50
CA GLU A 200 3.57 26.57 -5.48
C GLU A 200 3.90 26.15 -4.04
N GLU A 201 4.24 24.88 -3.82
CA GLU A 201 4.72 24.38 -2.52
C GLU A 201 6.01 25.07 -2.05
N GLY A 202 6.89 25.40 -3.00
CA GLY A 202 8.14 26.12 -2.77
C GLY A 202 7.91 27.59 -2.41
N LYS A 203 7.01 28.25 -3.14
CA LYS A 203 6.55 29.61 -2.85
C LYS A 203 5.88 29.69 -1.48
N GLU A 204 5.06 28.70 -1.11
CA GLU A 204 4.41 28.64 0.20
C GLU A 204 5.43 28.43 1.33
N LYS A 205 6.46 27.59 1.13
CA LYS A 205 7.59 27.51 2.07
C LYS A 205 8.27 28.86 2.26
N ILE A 206 8.52 29.62 1.18
CA ILE A 206 9.10 30.96 1.25
C ILE A 206 8.14 31.94 1.97
N ARG A 207 6.83 31.87 1.72
CA ARG A 207 5.80 32.67 2.42
C ARG A 207 5.87 32.43 3.93
N LYS A 208 5.93 31.16 4.36
CA LYS A 208 6.09 30.76 5.77
C LYS A 208 7.41 31.26 6.37
N VAL A 209 8.53 31.19 5.65
CA VAL A 209 9.81 31.77 6.13
C VAL A 209 9.71 33.29 6.29
N ARG A 210 9.03 34.01 5.38
CA ARG A 210 8.78 35.46 5.52
C ARG A 210 7.96 35.78 6.77
N GLU A 211 6.95 34.98 7.11
CA GLU A 211 6.17 35.15 8.34
C GLU A 211 6.97 34.83 9.60
N LEU A 212 7.74 33.74 9.61
CA LEU A 212 8.68 33.42 10.71
C LEU A 212 9.75 34.50 10.88
N THR A 213 10.18 35.15 9.80
CA THR A 213 11.13 36.27 9.85
C THR A 213 10.52 37.49 10.55
N LYS A 214 9.24 37.79 10.30
CA LYS A 214 8.50 38.85 11.02
C LYS A 214 8.35 38.50 12.49
N LEU A 215 7.85 37.30 12.81
CA LEU A 215 7.69 36.84 14.20
C LEU A 215 9.02 36.91 14.99
N ALA A 216 10.13 36.49 14.37
CA ALA A 216 11.46 36.59 14.95
C ALA A 216 11.87 38.05 15.26
N ALA A 217 11.61 38.98 14.34
CA ALA A 217 11.97 40.38 14.50
C ALA A 217 11.05 41.13 15.49
N ASP A 218 9.74 41.03 15.28
CA ASP A 218 8.72 41.89 15.91
C ASP A 218 8.44 41.47 17.36
N GLU A 219 8.33 40.17 17.64
CA GLU A 219 8.01 39.65 18.98
C GLU A 219 9.25 39.16 19.74
N LEU A 220 10.24 38.60 19.03
CA LEU A 220 11.42 38.00 19.64
C LEU A 220 12.71 38.81 19.49
N GLN A 221 12.73 39.93 18.77
CA GLN A 221 13.92 40.78 18.58
C GLN A 221 15.18 39.98 18.18
N THR A 222 15.00 38.96 17.33
CA THR A 222 16.03 37.97 16.97
C THR A 222 15.99 37.64 15.47
N THR A 223 16.92 36.83 14.99
CA THR A 223 16.98 36.40 13.59
C THR A 223 16.17 35.11 13.36
N PRO A 224 15.62 34.89 12.15
CA PRO A 224 14.94 33.63 11.83
C PRO A 224 15.87 32.41 11.97
N THR A 225 17.19 32.61 11.78
CA THR A 225 18.24 31.61 12.07
C THR A 225 18.23 31.18 13.53
N ALA A 226 18.31 32.13 14.46
CA ALA A 226 18.31 31.85 15.90
C ALA A 226 16.95 31.26 16.36
N LEU A 227 15.83 31.75 15.81
CA LEU A 227 14.50 31.19 16.04
C LEU A 227 14.40 29.72 15.61
N ALA A 228 14.82 29.39 14.39
CA ALA A 228 14.73 28.02 13.86
C ALA A 228 15.58 27.02 14.66
N LEU A 229 16.77 27.43 15.09
CA LEU A 229 17.64 26.62 15.94
C LEU A 229 17.09 26.46 17.37
N ALA A 230 16.57 27.55 17.96
CA ALA A 230 15.94 27.50 19.28
C ALA A 230 14.69 26.63 19.29
N TRP A 231 13.87 26.68 18.23
CA TRP A 231 12.69 25.85 18.07
C TRP A 231 13.03 24.35 18.05
N VAL A 232 14.06 23.95 17.30
CA VAL A 232 14.48 22.54 17.25
C VAL A 232 15.08 22.08 18.59
N ALA A 233 15.81 22.96 19.28
CA ALA A 233 16.38 22.72 20.60
C ALA A 233 15.35 22.74 21.75
N LYS A 234 14.14 23.26 21.51
CA LYS A 234 13.03 23.28 22.47
C LYS A 234 12.31 21.93 22.57
N ASN A 235 12.45 21.08 21.56
CA ASN A 235 11.87 19.74 21.58
C ASN A 235 12.56 18.88 22.67
N PRO A 236 11.81 18.26 23.60
CA PRO A 236 12.39 17.53 24.73
C PRO A 236 13.22 16.29 24.32
N ASN A 237 12.99 15.76 23.12
CA ASN A 237 13.72 14.60 22.59
C ASN A 237 14.98 15.01 21.77
N THR A 238 15.21 16.31 21.57
CA THR A 238 16.43 16.85 20.95
C THR A 238 17.53 16.98 21.99
N SER A 239 18.46 16.03 22.03
CA SER A 239 19.61 16.08 22.93
C SER A 239 20.71 17.03 22.41
N THR A 240 20.94 17.09 21.10
CA THR A 240 21.94 17.97 20.48
C THR A 240 21.51 18.49 19.11
N VAL A 241 22.03 19.67 18.74
CA VAL A 241 21.73 20.34 17.46
C VAL A 241 23.03 20.61 16.70
N ILE A 242 23.18 20.05 15.49
CA ILE A 242 24.37 20.24 14.67
C ILE A 242 24.30 21.60 13.95
N LEU A 243 25.18 22.52 14.38
CA LEU A 243 25.27 23.86 13.83
C LEU A 243 26.16 23.89 12.58
N GLY A 244 25.54 24.09 11.41
CA GLY A 244 26.27 24.36 10.17
C GLY A 244 26.64 25.85 10.05
N ALA A 245 27.93 26.16 9.91
CA ALA A 245 28.45 27.50 9.66
C ALA A 245 29.61 27.48 8.66
N SER A 246 29.75 28.52 7.83
CA SER A 246 30.88 28.72 6.93
C SER A 246 31.79 29.89 7.33
N SER A 247 31.50 30.57 8.44
CA SER A 247 32.37 31.58 9.07
C SER A 247 32.15 31.61 10.58
N ALA A 248 33.07 32.24 11.33
CA ALA A 248 32.97 32.38 12.78
C ALA A 248 31.79 33.27 13.20
N GLU A 249 31.41 34.24 12.37
CA GLU A 249 30.28 35.15 12.57
C GLU A 249 28.96 34.40 12.46
N GLN A 250 28.83 33.50 11.47
CA GLN A 250 27.66 32.63 11.36
C GLN A 250 27.54 31.68 12.56
N LEU A 251 28.65 31.16 13.08
CA LEU A 251 28.63 30.34 14.29
C LEU A 251 28.17 31.15 15.52
N LYS A 252 28.69 32.37 15.70
CA LYS A 252 28.26 33.29 16.77
C LYS A 252 26.78 33.65 16.65
N GLU A 253 26.28 33.85 15.43
CA GLU A 253 24.85 34.11 15.17
C GLU A 253 23.99 32.89 15.52
N ASN A 254 24.40 31.69 15.09
CA ASN A 254 23.70 30.43 15.43
C ASN A 254 23.61 30.21 16.94
N LEU A 255 24.65 30.58 17.71
CA LEU A 255 24.68 30.40 19.17
C LEU A 255 23.66 31.28 19.94
N LYS A 256 23.17 32.38 19.35
CA LYS A 256 22.08 33.20 19.94
C LYS A 256 20.77 32.42 20.12
N ALA A 257 20.63 31.25 19.49
CA ALA A 257 19.51 30.34 19.73
C ALA A 257 19.33 30.00 21.23
N VAL A 258 20.42 29.94 22.01
CA VAL A 258 20.38 29.69 23.47
C VAL A 258 19.67 30.83 24.22
N GLU A 259 19.82 32.07 23.77
CA GLU A 259 19.16 33.26 24.35
C GLU A 259 17.67 33.33 23.96
N VAL A 260 17.29 32.72 22.83
CA VAL A 260 15.90 32.64 22.34
C VAL A 260 15.13 31.49 23.00
N LEU A 261 15.78 30.37 23.32
CA LEU A 261 15.17 29.17 23.90
C LEU A 261 14.20 29.41 25.09
N PRO A 262 14.56 30.21 26.13
CA PRO A 262 13.64 30.48 27.24
C PRO A 262 12.48 31.42 26.86
N ARG A 263 12.57 32.13 25.73
CA ARG A 263 11.57 33.09 25.24
C ARG A 263 10.52 32.44 24.34
N LEU A 264 10.72 31.18 23.94
CA LEU A 264 9.70 30.37 23.27
C LEU A 264 8.66 29.89 24.29
N THR A 265 7.68 30.75 24.56
CA THR A 265 6.46 30.45 25.34
C THR A 265 5.48 29.64 24.50
N ASP A 266 4.46 29.06 25.15
CA ASP A 266 3.43 28.27 24.45
C ASP A 266 2.64 29.13 23.44
N GLU A 267 2.43 30.42 23.71
CA GLU A 267 1.83 31.37 22.76
C GLU A 267 2.69 31.54 21.49
N ILE A 268 4.01 31.75 21.67
CA ILE A 268 4.96 31.87 20.55
C ILE A 268 5.03 30.56 19.76
N MET A 269 5.05 29.42 20.46
CA MET A 269 5.01 28.10 19.82
C MET A 269 3.72 27.91 19.01
N GLN A 270 2.56 28.31 19.53
CA GLN A 270 1.30 28.25 18.78
C GLN A 270 1.33 29.13 17.52
N LYS A 271 1.85 30.37 17.61
CA LYS A 271 2.03 31.23 16.42
C LYS A 271 2.94 30.59 15.37
N ILE A 272 3.99 29.88 15.78
CA ILE A 272 4.85 29.12 14.86
C ILE A 272 4.06 27.98 14.19
N GLU A 273 3.27 27.22 14.95
CA GLU A 273 2.41 26.15 14.41
C GLU A 273 1.34 26.69 13.44
N ASP A 274 0.75 27.85 13.73
CA ASP A 274 -0.26 28.51 12.89
C ASP A 274 0.32 29.02 11.57
N ILE A 275 1.61 29.40 11.54
CA ILE A 275 2.34 29.72 10.30
C ILE A 275 2.68 28.42 9.54
N LEU A 276 3.20 27.41 10.25
CA LEU A 276 3.76 26.21 9.63
C LEU A 276 2.70 25.24 9.12
N LYS A 277 1.59 25.05 9.84
CA LYS A 277 0.47 24.15 9.51
C LYS A 277 0.91 22.78 8.98
N ASN A 278 1.93 22.19 9.62
CA ASN A 278 2.56 20.94 9.20
C ASN A 278 3.03 20.08 10.40
N LYS A 279 2.49 20.35 11.59
CA LYS A 279 2.74 19.52 12.77
C LYS A 279 2.28 18.10 12.45
N PRO A 280 3.13 17.07 12.65
CA PRO A 280 2.70 15.70 12.47
C PRO A 280 1.47 15.40 13.32
N GLU A 281 0.56 14.60 12.77
CA GLU A 281 -0.65 14.19 13.48
C GLU A 281 -0.28 13.53 14.81
N ALA A 282 -1.09 13.75 15.84
CA ALA A 282 -0.95 13.03 17.10
C ALA A 282 -1.39 11.56 16.90
N PRO A 283 -0.91 10.60 17.71
CA PRO A 283 -1.44 9.25 17.68
C PRO A 283 -2.86 9.29 18.28
N VAL A 284 -3.86 9.09 17.43
CA VAL A 284 -5.27 9.30 17.74
C VAL A 284 -6.01 8.02 18.11
N VAL A 285 -5.56 6.88 17.60
CA VAL A 285 -6.15 5.57 17.91
C VAL A 285 -5.50 5.00 19.18
N LEU A 286 -6.33 4.66 20.17
CA LEU A 286 -5.88 4.10 21.44
C LEU A 286 -5.97 2.57 21.44
N ALA A 287 -7.08 2.03 20.94
CA ALA A 287 -7.31 0.59 20.84
C ALA A 287 -8.37 0.24 19.78
N ALA A 288 -8.27 -0.94 19.18
CA ALA A 288 -9.34 -1.59 18.41
C ALA A 288 -9.79 -2.84 19.16
N SER A 289 -11.09 -3.05 19.33
CA SER A 289 -11.64 -4.16 20.12
C SER A 289 -12.86 -4.78 19.46
N ILE A 290 -13.02 -6.08 19.67
CA ILE A 290 -14.28 -6.79 19.42
C ILE A 290 -14.81 -7.24 20.77
N CYS A 291 -16.05 -6.88 21.10
CA CYS A 291 -16.69 -7.23 22.37
C CYS A 291 -18.11 -7.74 22.14
N THR A 292 -18.65 -8.48 23.10
CA THR A 292 -20.08 -8.86 23.11
C THR A 292 -20.97 -7.61 23.29
N LYS A 293 -22.28 -7.72 23.03
CA LYS A 293 -23.24 -6.65 23.35
C LYS A 293 -23.20 -6.21 24.83
N GLY A 294 -22.78 -7.08 25.74
CA GLY A 294 -22.57 -6.78 27.17
C GLY A 294 -21.25 -6.09 27.52
N GLY A 295 -20.41 -5.73 26.54
CA GLY A 295 -19.15 -5.02 26.76
C GLY A 295 -17.98 -5.91 27.24
N LYS A 296 -18.16 -7.23 27.28
CA LYS A 296 -17.06 -8.19 27.55
C LYS A 296 -16.16 -8.28 26.31
N PRO A 297 -14.84 -7.99 26.40
CA PRO A 297 -13.91 -8.18 25.28
C PRO A 297 -13.84 -9.64 24.85
N VAL A 298 -13.87 -9.85 23.53
CA VAL A 298 -13.51 -11.11 22.86
C VAL A 298 -12.02 -11.03 22.46
N ILE A 299 -11.66 -9.97 21.73
CA ILE A 299 -10.27 -9.57 21.47
C ILE A 299 -10.12 -8.05 21.62
N SER A 300 -8.94 -7.58 21.99
CA SER A 300 -8.63 -6.14 22.05
C SER A 300 -7.15 -5.90 21.77
N ARG A 301 -6.85 -5.07 20.78
CA ARG A 301 -5.51 -4.57 20.48
C ARG A 301 -5.37 -3.16 21.02
N GLN A 302 -4.38 -2.93 21.88
CA GLN A 302 -4.01 -1.59 22.33
C GLN A 302 -2.82 -1.10 21.49
N PHE A 303 -2.95 0.09 20.90
CA PHE A 303 -1.88 0.71 20.09
C PHE A 303 -1.11 1.78 20.87
N ARG A 304 -1.61 2.15 22.05
CA ARG A 304 -0.93 3.00 23.05
C ARG A 304 -0.89 2.29 24.40
N ASP A 305 0.08 2.63 25.22
CA ASP A 305 0.25 2.06 26.56
C ASP A 305 -0.98 2.31 27.43
N MET A 306 -1.75 1.25 27.66
CA MET A 306 -2.96 1.28 28.47
C MET A 306 -3.06 -0.01 29.28
N SER A 307 -3.36 0.10 30.57
CA SER A 307 -3.53 -1.10 31.40
C SER A 307 -4.74 -1.91 30.94
N ARG A 308 -4.62 -3.23 30.98
CA ARG A 308 -5.71 -4.17 30.68
C ARG A 308 -7.01 -3.80 31.41
N THR A 309 -6.91 -3.48 32.69
CA THR A 309 -8.05 -3.07 33.53
C THR A 309 -8.73 -1.79 33.05
N ARG A 310 -7.98 -0.82 32.47
CA ARG A 310 -8.57 0.40 31.90
C ARG A 310 -9.34 0.07 30.62
N ILE A 311 -8.81 -0.78 29.74
CA ILE A 311 -9.52 -1.25 28.53
C ILE A 311 -10.80 -2.01 28.93
N GLU A 312 -10.70 -2.99 29.83
CA GLU A 312 -11.86 -3.76 30.32
C GLU A 312 -12.92 -2.83 30.93
N SER A 313 -12.52 -1.80 31.69
CA SER A 313 -13.43 -0.79 32.24
C SER A 313 -14.10 0.09 31.18
N LEU A 314 -13.38 0.47 30.11
CA LEU A 314 -13.93 1.27 29.02
C LEU A 314 -14.98 0.44 28.25
N LEU A 315 -14.62 -0.79 27.86
CA LEU A 315 -15.50 -1.73 27.14
C LEU A 315 -16.74 -2.11 27.94
N ALA A 316 -16.61 -2.36 29.25
CA ALA A 316 -17.76 -2.65 30.13
C ALA A 316 -18.68 -1.43 30.36
N SER A 317 -18.20 -0.20 30.11
CA SER A 317 -19.02 1.02 30.18
C SER A 317 -19.75 1.31 28.86
N PHE A 318 -19.13 0.97 27.72
CA PHE A 318 -19.56 1.33 26.38
C PHE A 318 -21.04 1.01 26.05
N PRO A 319 -21.59 -0.19 26.31
CA PRO A 319 -22.99 -0.50 25.98
C PRO A 319 -24.03 0.40 26.67
N LYS A 320 -23.67 1.04 27.79
CA LYS A 320 -24.54 1.97 28.54
C LYS A 320 -24.55 3.38 27.95
N LEU A 321 -23.66 3.66 26.99
CA LEU A 321 -23.51 4.95 26.34
C LEU A 321 -24.26 5.00 24.99
N ILE A 322 -24.57 3.84 24.40
CA ILE A 322 -25.36 3.72 23.17
C ILE A 322 -26.79 4.21 23.46
N PRO A 323 -27.29 5.27 22.79
CA PRO A 323 -28.66 5.73 23.04
C PRO A 323 -29.66 4.77 22.40
N THR A 324 -30.69 4.39 23.17
CA THR A 324 -31.83 3.61 22.67
C THR A 324 -32.51 4.40 21.54
N ASN A 325 -32.74 3.73 20.40
CA ASN A 325 -33.35 4.28 19.17
C ASN A 325 -32.50 5.27 18.35
N THR A 326 -31.15 5.22 18.41
CA THR A 326 -30.31 5.97 17.45
C THR A 326 -29.21 5.10 16.82
N GLN A 327 -29.11 5.11 15.49
CA GLN A 327 -28.01 4.47 14.73
C GLN A 327 -26.75 5.36 14.69
N HIS A 328 -26.27 5.84 15.85
CA HIS A 328 -25.02 6.61 15.89
C HIS A 328 -23.82 5.67 15.80
N THR A 329 -22.99 5.82 14.77
CA THR A 329 -21.70 5.10 14.61
C THR A 329 -20.59 5.59 15.54
N SER A 330 -20.87 6.55 16.42
CA SER A 330 -19.92 6.99 17.45
C SER A 330 -20.62 7.49 18.71
N VAL A 331 -19.91 7.44 19.83
CA VAL A 331 -20.31 8.05 21.11
C VAL A 331 -19.10 8.61 21.85
N GLU A 332 -19.25 9.78 22.48
CA GLU A 332 -18.16 10.47 23.19
C GLU A 332 -18.36 10.47 24.71
N THR A 333 -17.24 10.40 25.44
CA THR A 333 -17.19 10.56 26.90
C THR A 333 -16.35 11.79 27.26
N ALA A 334 -15.95 11.97 28.52
CA ALA A 334 -15.00 13.02 28.89
C ALA A 334 -13.63 12.82 28.20
N ASP A 335 -13.10 11.59 28.27
CA ASP A 335 -11.70 11.27 27.92
C ASP A 335 -11.51 10.72 26.50
N VAL A 336 -12.47 9.92 26.01
CA VAL A 336 -12.35 9.15 24.76
C VAL A 336 -13.61 9.22 23.90
N ARG A 337 -13.41 9.03 22.59
CA ARG A 337 -14.45 8.74 21.59
C ARG A 337 -14.45 7.24 21.32
N TYR A 338 -15.63 6.66 21.21
CA TYR A 338 -15.83 5.32 20.68
C TYR A 338 -16.44 5.45 19.29
N VAL A 339 -15.83 4.86 18.27
CA VAL A 339 -16.41 4.71 16.93
C VAL A 339 -16.69 3.23 16.75
N TYR A 340 -17.93 2.85 16.46
CA TYR A 340 -18.37 1.46 16.55
C TYR A 340 -19.41 1.10 15.49
N GLN A 341 -19.48 -0.20 15.17
CA GLN A 341 -20.54 -0.76 14.35
C GLN A 341 -20.92 -2.16 14.88
N PRO A 342 -22.19 -2.58 14.72
CA PRO A 342 -22.58 -3.96 14.96
C PRO A 342 -21.77 -4.93 14.08
N LEU A 343 -21.47 -6.11 14.61
CA LEU A 343 -20.83 -7.20 13.87
C LEU A 343 -21.50 -8.49 14.36
N GLU A 344 -22.58 -8.89 13.70
CA GLU A 344 -23.49 -9.96 14.16
C GLU A 344 -23.89 -9.74 15.65
N ASP A 345 -23.72 -10.76 16.52
CA ASP A 345 -23.97 -10.71 17.96
C ASP A 345 -22.89 -9.93 18.76
N LEU A 346 -21.88 -9.38 18.09
CA LEU A 346 -20.79 -8.62 18.69
C LEU A 346 -20.85 -7.14 18.29
N TYR A 347 -19.94 -6.36 18.86
CA TYR A 347 -19.57 -5.03 18.40
C TYR A 347 -18.09 -5.03 18.06
N ILE A 348 -17.75 -4.44 16.92
CA ILE A 348 -16.38 -3.99 16.65
C ILE A 348 -16.31 -2.48 16.87
N LEU A 349 -15.29 -2.04 17.60
CA LEU A 349 -15.16 -0.66 18.02
C LEU A 349 -13.70 -0.19 18.10
N LEU A 350 -13.52 1.07 17.75
CA LEU A 350 -12.29 1.83 17.79
C LEU A 350 -12.39 2.84 18.92
N ILE A 351 -11.44 2.82 19.85
CA ILE A 351 -11.33 3.80 20.94
C ILE A 351 -10.29 4.84 20.51
N THR A 352 -10.71 6.08 20.36
CA THR A 352 -9.87 7.18 19.88
C THR A 352 -9.92 8.39 20.81
N ASN A 353 -8.98 9.33 20.65
CA ASN A 353 -9.02 10.60 21.36
C ASN A 353 -9.93 11.61 20.62
N LYS A 354 -10.40 12.66 21.31
CA LYS A 354 -11.30 13.67 20.73
C LYS A 354 -10.69 14.53 19.62
N ALA A 355 -9.36 14.58 19.54
CA ALA A 355 -8.63 15.29 18.49
C ALA A 355 -8.54 14.48 17.19
N SER A 356 -9.04 13.23 17.17
CA SER A 356 -9.13 12.43 15.95
C SER A 356 -10.11 13.03 14.94
N ASN A 357 -9.82 12.80 13.67
CA ASN A 357 -10.78 13.05 12.60
C ASN A 357 -11.79 11.89 12.57
N ILE A 358 -13.03 12.16 12.99
CA ILE A 358 -14.09 11.16 13.09
C ILE A 358 -14.37 10.42 11.77
N LEU A 359 -14.25 11.09 10.61
CA LEU A 359 -14.46 10.45 9.31
C LEU A 359 -13.35 9.43 9.02
N GLN A 360 -12.11 9.78 9.35
CA GLN A 360 -10.96 8.90 9.23
C GLN A 360 -11.04 7.73 10.21
N ASP A 361 -11.56 7.92 11.42
CA ASP A 361 -11.82 6.83 12.38
C ASP A 361 -12.88 5.86 11.86
N ILE A 362 -13.98 6.36 11.30
CA ILE A 362 -15.06 5.55 10.69
C ILE A 362 -14.52 4.73 9.51
N ASP A 363 -13.78 5.34 8.59
CA ASP A 363 -13.11 4.63 7.48
C ASP A 363 -12.13 3.56 7.99
N THR A 364 -11.47 3.80 9.13
CA THR A 364 -10.55 2.83 9.74
C THR A 364 -11.34 1.65 10.32
N LEU A 365 -12.44 1.92 11.01
CA LEU A 365 -13.35 0.90 11.55
C LEU A 365 -13.96 0.02 10.43
N HIS A 366 -14.36 0.60 9.30
CA HIS A 366 -14.84 -0.15 8.14
C HIS A 366 -13.73 -0.99 7.48
N LEU A 367 -12.46 -0.60 7.57
CA LEU A 367 -11.35 -1.46 7.16
C LEU A 367 -11.14 -2.60 8.16
N PHE A 368 -11.16 -2.33 9.47
CA PHE A 368 -11.10 -3.36 10.51
C PHE A 368 -12.20 -4.43 10.37
N ALA A 369 -13.46 -4.05 10.12
CA ALA A 369 -14.52 -5.05 9.92
C ALA A 369 -14.34 -5.85 8.63
N ARG A 370 -13.93 -5.22 7.52
CA ARG A 370 -13.63 -5.95 6.28
C ARG A 370 -12.50 -6.95 6.45
N VAL A 371 -11.47 -6.62 7.23
CA VAL A 371 -10.42 -7.57 7.64
C VAL A 371 -11.02 -8.74 8.42
N VAL A 372 -11.92 -8.49 9.38
CA VAL A 372 -12.58 -9.56 10.13
C VAL A 372 -13.44 -10.45 9.23
N SER A 373 -14.22 -9.87 8.31
CA SER A 373 -15.09 -10.63 7.38
C SER A 373 -14.32 -11.37 6.27
N ASP A 374 -13.11 -10.93 5.91
CA ASP A 374 -12.23 -11.63 4.96
C ASP A 374 -11.55 -12.84 5.62
N MET A 375 -11.17 -12.71 6.90
CA MET A 375 -10.41 -13.72 7.64
C MET A 375 -11.27 -14.71 8.43
N CYS A 376 -12.49 -14.32 8.84
CA CYS A 376 -13.43 -15.17 9.59
C CYS A 376 -14.63 -15.56 8.73
N ARG A 377 -15.05 -16.82 8.81
CA ARG A 377 -16.23 -17.34 8.07
C ARG A 377 -17.58 -16.87 8.64
N SER A 378 -17.59 -16.53 9.92
CA SER A 378 -18.69 -16.03 10.72
C SER A 378 -18.10 -15.10 11.79
N ALA A 379 -18.86 -14.10 12.23
CA ALA A 379 -18.38 -13.14 13.23
C ALA A 379 -18.81 -13.50 14.66
N ASP A 380 -18.86 -14.80 14.97
CA ASP A 380 -19.15 -15.31 16.31
C ASP A 380 -17.93 -15.27 17.25
N GLU A 381 -18.17 -15.34 18.57
CA GLU A 381 -17.11 -15.27 19.59
C GLU A 381 -16.04 -16.38 19.43
N ARG A 382 -16.39 -17.55 18.87
CA ARG A 382 -15.50 -18.71 18.78
C ARG A 382 -14.59 -18.64 17.56
N GLU A 383 -15.11 -18.25 16.40
CA GLU A 383 -14.31 -18.12 15.18
C GLU A 383 -13.33 -16.93 15.29
N ILE A 384 -13.75 -15.82 15.91
CA ILE A 384 -12.87 -14.68 16.20
C ILE A 384 -11.77 -15.06 17.21
N GLN A 385 -12.07 -15.84 18.25
CA GLN A 385 -11.03 -16.38 19.16
C GLN A 385 -10.05 -17.32 18.45
N LYS A 386 -10.53 -18.12 17.50
CA LYS A 386 -9.71 -19.06 16.71
C LYS A 386 -8.75 -18.34 15.78
N ASN A 387 -9.18 -17.26 15.13
CA ASN A 387 -8.35 -16.47 14.20
C ASN A 387 -7.67 -15.26 14.89
N ALA A 388 -7.74 -15.16 16.22
CA ALA A 388 -7.33 -13.98 17.00
C ALA A 388 -5.88 -13.52 16.74
N PHE A 389 -4.93 -14.45 16.55
CA PHE A 389 -3.53 -14.08 16.31
C PHE A 389 -3.36 -13.34 14.97
N GLU A 390 -3.95 -13.87 13.90
CA GLU A 390 -3.87 -13.26 12.56
C GLU A 390 -4.66 -11.96 12.50
N LEU A 391 -5.84 -11.89 13.16
CA LEU A 391 -6.60 -10.64 13.30
C LEU A 391 -5.80 -9.56 14.02
N LEU A 392 -5.10 -9.88 15.12
CA LEU A 392 -4.27 -8.91 15.84
C LEU A 392 -3.07 -8.45 15.00
N GLY A 393 -2.47 -9.33 14.19
CA GLY A 393 -1.45 -8.95 13.21
C GLY A 393 -2.00 -8.02 12.13
N ALA A 394 -3.15 -8.36 11.54
CA ALA A 394 -3.85 -7.52 10.57
C ALA A 394 -4.20 -6.15 11.14
N PHE A 395 -4.52 -6.10 12.43
CA PHE A 395 -4.86 -4.87 13.13
C PHE A 395 -3.65 -3.94 13.32
N ASP A 396 -2.46 -4.49 13.52
CA ASP A 396 -1.19 -3.73 13.60
C ASP A 396 -0.77 -3.16 12.24
N GLU A 397 -1.07 -3.85 11.12
CA GLU A 397 -0.83 -3.32 9.77
C GLU A 397 -1.81 -2.20 9.37
N VAL A 398 -3.02 -2.17 9.95
CA VAL A 398 -4.01 -1.09 9.74
C VAL A 398 -3.72 0.12 10.63
N VAL A 399 -3.24 -0.09 11.86
CA VAL A 399 -2.89 0.96 12.82
C VAL A 399 -1.55 0.66 13.50
N SER A 400 -0.52 1.43 13.16
CA SER A 400 0.80 1.35 13.78
C SER A 400 0.96 2.40 14.88
N MET A 401 1.22 1.96 16.12
CA MET A 401 1.49 2.84 17.29
C MET A 401 0.46 3.94 17.60
N GLY A 402 -0.78 3.77 17.12
CA GLY A 402 -1.90 4.70 17.26
C GLY A 402 -2.09 5.66 16.09
N TYR A 403 -1.30 5.51 15.03
CA TYR A 403 -1.46 6.16 13.73
C TYR A 403 -2.16 5.22 12.76
N ARG A 404 -3.10 5.75 11.98
CA ARG A 404 -3.71 5.00 10.89
C ARG A 404 -2.73 4.92 9.71
N GLU A 405 -2.50 3.71 9.22
CA GLU A 405 -1.73 3.50 7.98
C GLU A 405 -2.61 3.68 6.73
N GLN A 406 -2.00 4.10 5.61
CA GLN A 406 -2.68 4.28 4.32
C GLN A 406 -2.70 2.97 3.51
N VAL A 407 -3.26 1.92 4.12
CA VAL A 407 -3.36 0.57 3.54
C VAL A 407 -4.80 0.22 3.13
N ASN A 408 -4.92 -0.68 2.16
CA ASN A 408 -6.16 -1.35 1.80
C ASN A 408 -6.12 -2.85 2.15
N LEU A 409 -7.26 -3.55 2.09
CA LEU A 409 -7.39 -4.96 2.46
C LEU A 409 -6.42 -5.89 1.71
N MET A 410 -6.19 -5.66 0.41
CA MET A 410 -5.26 -6.45 -0.40
C MET A 410 -3.80 -6.25 0.02
N GLN A 411 -3.43 -5.04 0.41
CA GLN A 411 -2.10 -4.74 0.96
C GLN A 411 -1.90 -5.39 2.33
N VAL A 412 -2.87 -5.27 3.23
CA VAL A 412 -2.85 -5.95 4.55
C VAL A 412 -2.66 -7.45 4.38
N ARG A 413 -3.45 -8.08 3.50
CA ARG A 413 -3.30 -9.51 3.19
C ARG A 413 -1.90 -9.86 2.64
N SER A 414 -1.38 -9.11 1.67
CA SER A 414 -0.05 -9.36 1.08
C SER A 414 1.08 -9.21 2.10
N ILE A 415 0.94 -8.30 3.08
CA ILE A 415 1.90 -8.12 4.18
C ILE A 415 1.84 -9.32 5.16
N LEU A 416 0.63 -9.78 5.51
CA LEU A 416 0.42 -10.93 6.40
C LEU A 416 0.88 -12.26 5.78
N GLU A 417 0.68 -12.43 4.47
CA GLU A 417 1.23 -13.55 3.69
C GLU A 417 2.77 -13.46 3.54
N MET A 418 3.40 -12.39 4.04
CA MET A 418 4.82 -12.08 3.98
C MET A 418 5.40 -12.14 2.55
N GLU A 419 4.58 -11.82 1.53
CA GLU A 419 4.99 -11.96 0.13
C GLU A 419 5.98 -10.86 -0.30
N SER A 420 7.29 -11.12 -0.10
CA SER A 420 8.32 -10.22 -0.60
C SER A 420 8.40 -10.23 -2.13
N HIS A 421 7.98 -9.11 -2.74
CA HIS A 421 8.14 -8.89 -4.17
C HIS A 421 9.61 -8.94 -4.62
N GLU A 422 10.55 -8.52 -3.76
CA GLU A 422 11.98 -8.61 -4.04
C GLU A 422 12.49 -10.05 -4.00
N GLU A 423 11.99 -10.87 -3.08
CA GLU A 423 12.31 -12.30 -3.00
C GLU A 423 11.80 -13.05 -4.24
N LYS A 424 10.55 -12.81 -4.66
CA LYS A 424 10.01 -13.34 -5.92
C LYS A 424 10.87 -12.95 -7.13
N ILE A 425 11.35 -11.71 -7.18
CA ILE A 425 12.27 -11.24 -8.24
C ILE A 425 13.63 -11.96 -8.15
N GLN A 426 14.19 -12.13 -6.96
CA GLN A 426 15.47 -12.84 -6.78
C GLN A 426 15.36 -14.34 -7.10
N GLU A 427 14.25 -15.00 -6.74
CA GLU A 427 13.97 -16.37 -7.18
C GLU A 427 13.96 -16.49 -8.70
N ILE A 428 13.26 -15.58 -9.39
CA ILE A 428 13.19 -15.56 -10.86
C ILE A 428 14.60 -15.35 -11.45
N ILE A 429 15.38 -14.42 -10.91
CA ILE A 429 16.77 -14.17 -11.33
C ILE A 429 17.66 -15.39 -11.07
N ALA A 430 17.54 -16.05 -9.92
CA ALA A 430 18.30 -17.24 -9.58
C ALA A 430 17.94 -18.43 -10.49
N ARG A 431 16.64 -18.68 -10.70
CA ARG A 431 16.11 -19.73 -11.58
C ARG A 431 16.53 -19.52 -13.04
N ASN A 432 16.54 -18.27 -13.51
CA ASN A 432 17.04 -17.91 -14.84
C ASN A 432 18.56 -18.10 -14.96
N LYS A 433 19.35 -17.71 -13.96
CA LYS A 433 20.81 -17.96 -13.92
C LYS A 433 21.14 -19.45 -13.87
N GLU A 434 20.37 -20.26 -13.14
CA GLU A 434 20.52 -21.71 -13.10
C GLU A 434 20.21 -22.33 -14.47
N ALA A 435 19.11 -21.90 -15.11
CA ALA A 435 18.73 -22.34 -16.46
C ALA A 435 19.82 -21.98 -17.50
N GLU A 436 20.37 -20.76 -17.45
CA GLU A 436 21.48 -20.32 -18.31
C GLU A 436 22.76 -21.14 -18.07
N ALA A 437 23.14 -21.37 -16.82
CA ALA A 437 24.29 -22.21 -16.48
C ALA A 437 24.13 -23.67 -16.94
N LYS A 438 22.91 -24.19 -16.87
CA LYS A 438 22.53 -25.56 -17.32
C LYS A 438 22.52 -25.68 -18.85
N GLU A 439 22.04 -24.66 -19.55
CA GLU A 439 22.20 -24.47 -21.00
C GLU A 439 23.68 -24.46 -21.40
N GLU A 440 24.51 -23.66 -20.72
CA GLU A 440 25.93 -23.54 -21.05
C GLU A 440 26.69 -24.84 -20.79
N LEU A 441 26.42 -25.53 -19.67
CA LEU A 441 26.91 -26.88 -19.40
C LEU A 441 26.53 -27.87 -20.51
N LYS A 442 25.29 -27.84 -20.99
CA LYS A 442 24.80 -28.70 -22.08
C LYS A 442 25.49 -28.38 -23.42
N ARG A 443 25.77 -27.09 -23.70
CA ARG A 443 26.53 -26.64 -24.88
C ARG A 443 28.00 -27.11 -24.80
N ARG A 444 28.67 -26.91 -23.66
CA ARG A 444 30.06 -27.35 -23.42
C ARG A 444 30.19 -28.88 -23.47
N ALA A 445 29.23 -29.62 -22.91
CA ALA A 445 29.20 -31.08 -22.99
C ALA A 445 29.12 -31.59 -24.44
N LYS A 446 28.22 -31.01 -25.26
CA LYS A 446 28.13 -31.33 -26.70
C LYS A 446 29.41 -30.99 -27.48
N GLN A 447 30.09 -29.89 -27.14
CA GLN A 447 31.37 -29.53 -27.76
C GLN A 447 32.47 -30.54 -27.41
N LEU A 448 32.57 -30.96 -26.14
CA LEU A 448 33.50 -32.00 -25.69
C LEU A 448 33.22 -33.37 -26.32
N GLU A 449 31.94 -33.71 -26.50
CA GLU A 449 31.52 -34.93 -27.20
C GLU A 449 31.88 -34.91 -28.68
N MET A 450 31.64 -33.80 -29.39
CA MET A 450 32.08 -33.62 -30.77
C MET A 450 33.60 -33.68 -30.91
N GLN A 451 34.36 -33.04 -30.00
CA GLN A 451 35.83 -33.13 -29.99
C GLN A 451 36.31 -34.57 -29.77
N ARG A 452 35.71 -35.32 -28.84
CA ARG A 452 36.01 -36.76 -28.64
C ARG A 452 35.71 -37.58 -29.89
N ARG A 453 34.58 -37.34 -30.55
CA ARG A 453 34.18 -38.03 -31.79
C ARG A 453 35.09 -37.67 -32.96
N GLU A 454 35.59 -36.43 -33.02
CA GLU A 454 36.58 -36.01 -34.02
C GLU A 454 37.96 -36.62 -33.73
N GLN A 455 38.40 -36.67 -32.47
CA GLN A 455 39.63 -37.40 -32.07
C GLN A 455 39.55 -38.89 -32.42
N GLN A 456 38.41 -39.55 -32.17
CA GLN A 456 38.17 -40.93 -32.59
C GLN A 456 38.23 -41.08 -34.12
N ARG A 457 37.66 -40.14 -34.89
CA ARG A 457 37.79 -40.13 -36.35
C ARG A 457 39.23 -39.91 -36.83
N ARG A 458 40.02 -39.06 -36.17
CA ARG A 458 41.43 -38.83 -36.50
C ARG A 458 42.29 -40.07 -36.20
N THR A 459 42.04 -40.77 -35.10
CA THR A 459 42.70 -42.06 -34.79
C THR A 459 42.23 -43.20 -35.71
N ALA A 460 40.99 -43.21 -36.18
CA ALA A 460 40.53 -44.13 -37.21
C ALA A 460 41.07 -43.82 -38.62
N GLY A 461 41.55 -42.59 -38.86
CA GLY A 461 42.13 -42.15 -40.13
C GLY A 461 43.62 -42.50 -40.33
N THR A 462 44.26 -43.20 -39.38
CA THR A 462 45.67 -43.60 -39.45
C THR A 462 45.85 -45.06 -39.03
N GLY A 463 45.88 -45.98 -40.01
CA GLY A 463 46.29 -47.37 -39.75
C GLY A 463 45.51 -48.45 -40.51
N GLY A 464 45.64 -48.51 -41.84
CA GLY A 464 45.31 -49.72 -42.60
C GLY A 464 46.59 -50.47 -42.96
N GLY A 465 46.80 -51.68 -42.43
CA GLY A 465 47.88 -52.56 -42.92
C GLY A 465 48.52 -53.53 -41.94
N SER A 466 48.06 -54.79 -41.98
CA SER A 466 48.84 -56.03 -41.81
C SER A 466 49.36 -56.49 -40.42
N SER A 467 48.89 -57.70 -40.06
CA SER A 467 49.51 -58.83 -39.32
C SER A 467 50.80 -58.65 -38.48
N TYR A 468 50.83 -59.25 -37.27
CA TYR A 468 51.45 -60.57 -37.02
C TYR A 468 51.15 -61.09 -35.58
N LEU A 469 51.35 -62.40 -35.39
CA LEU A 469 51.03 -63.29 -34.24
C LEU A 469 51.12 -62.75 -32.78
N GLY A 470 50.31 -63.37 -31.90
CA GLY A 470 50.65 -63.56 -30.47
C GLY A 470 49.46 -63.53 -29.50
N GLY A 471 48.96 -64.68 -29.04
CA GLY A 471 47.83 -64.74 -28.09
C GLY A 471 48.26 -64.74 -26.62
N GLY A 472 47.39 -64.31 -25.70
CA GLY A 472 47.59 -64.52 -24.25
C GLY A 472 46.82 -63.60 -23.29
N MET A 473 45.68 -64.09 -22.80
CA MET A 473 45.18 -63.97 -21.41
C MET A 473 44.82 -62.60 -20.76
N SER A 474 43.57 -62.55 -20.25
CA SER A 474 43.07 -61.84 -19.04
C SER A 474 43.16 -60.30 -18.90
N GLY A 475 42.05 -59.68 -18.45
CA GLY A 475 42.05 -58.28 -18.03
C GLY A 475 40.68 -57.63 -17.77
N TYR A 476 39.80 -58.23 -16.95
CA TYR A 476 38.67 -57.47 -16.38
C TYR A 476 39.16 -56.61 -15.20
N SER A 477 38.81 -55.32 -15.18
CA SER A 477 38.96 -54.47 -13.98
C SER A 477 37.64 -53.76 -13.67
N ALA A 478 37.14 -53.95 -12.45
CA ALA A 478 35.80 -53.54 -12.03
C ALA A 478 35.71 -52.08 -11.55
N VAL A 479 34.48 -51.56 -11.49
CA VAL A 479 34.14 -50.21 -11.01
C VAL A 479 34.01 -50.22 -9.48
N PRO A 480 34.77 -49.41 -8.72
CA PRO A 480 34.57 -49.25 -7.27
C PRO A 480 33.35 -48.36 -6.96
N ARG A 481 32.65 -48.67 -5.85
CA ARG A 481 31.55 -47.85 -5.31
C ARG A 481 32.04 -46.57 -4.63
N PHE A 482 31.10 -45.64 -4.47
CA PHE A 482 31.28 -44.33 -3.85
C PHE A 482 30.90 -44.41 -2.36
N ASP A 483 31.81 -44.02 -1.47
CA ASP A 483 31.53 -43.77 -0.05
C ASP A 483 31.66 -42.27 0.25
N ALA A 484 30.84 -41.76 1.17
CA ALA A 484 30.75 -40.33 1.48
C ALA A 484 31.81 -39.88 2.51
N PRO A 485 32.40 -38.68 2.38
CA PRO A 485 33.39 -38.17 3.33
C PRO A 485 32.77 -37.50 4.57
N GLU A 486 33.33 -37.79 5.75
CA GLU A 486 33.00 -37.15 7.03
C GLU A 486 33.64 -35.76 7.20
N ALA A 487 33.19 -35.03 8.23
CA ALA A 487 33.54 -33.64 8.51
C ALA A 487 34.98 -33.45 9.07
N PRO A 488 35.65 -32.31 8.76
CA PRO A 488 37.01 -32.04 9.23
C PRO A 488 37.08 -31.37 10.62
N THR A 489 37.89 -31.95 11.52
CA THR A 489 38.37 -31.32 12.76
C THR A 489 39.55 -30.35 12.51
N PRO A 490 39.81 -29.37 13.42
CA PRO A 490 40.71 -28.25 13.13
C PRO A 490 42.20 -28.57 13.31
N ILE A 491 43.08 -27.91 12.53
CA ILE A 491 44.54 -27.97 12.66
C ILE A 491 45.16 -26.56 12.77
N THR A 492 46.19 -26.44 13.60
CA THR A 492 46.83 -25.21 14.09
C THR A 492 47.91 -24.64 13.14
N ARG A 493 48.31 -23.38 13.36
CA ARG A 493 49.31 -22.61 12.57
C ARG A 493 50.76 -23.12 12.68
N THR A 494 51.51 -22.99 11.58
CA THR A 494 52.97 -22.69 11.56
C THR A 494 53.33 -21.74 10.39
N THR A 495 54.58 -21.24 10.34
CA THR A 495 54.98 -19.94 9.73
C THR A 495 55.91 -19.99 8.48
N SER A 496 56.15 -18.79 7.90
CA SER A 496 57.30 -18.31 7.07
C SER A 496 57.47 -18.68 5.57
N ALA A 497 57.12 -17.72 4.69
CA ALA A 497 57.86 -17.01 3.60
C ALA A 497 59.01 -17.68 2.77
N PRO A 498 59.43 -17.16 1.57
CA PRO A 498 58.88 -16.08 0.70
C PRO A 498 58.80 -16.36 -0.85
N ALA A 499 57.96 -15.56 -1.53
CA ALA A 499 58.07 -14.94 -2.89
C ALA A 499 58.54 -15.69 -4.18
N THR A 500 57.71 -15.59 -5.24
CA THR A 500 58.15 -15.33 -6.65
C THR A 500 57.12 -14.50 -7.43
N ARG A 501 57.56 -13.56 -8.29
CA ARG A 501 56.73 -12.73 -9.19
C ARG A 501 56.30 -13.47 -10.46
N ALA A 502 55.13 -13.11 -11.00
CA ALA A 502 54.75 -13.31 -12.41
C ALA A 502 54.28 -11.96 -13.03
N PRO A 503 54.31 -11.77 -14.36
CA PRO A 503 54.55 -10.45 -14.97
C PRO A 503 53.29 -9.69 -15.42
N ALA A 504 53.47 -8.39 -15.70
CA ALA A 504 52.48 -7.51 -16.30
C ALA A 504 52.86 -7.13 -17.74
N PHE A 505 51.89 -7.19 -18.68
CA PHE A 505 51.85 -6.59 -20.03
C PHE A 505 50.50 -7.00 -20.65
N LYS A 506 49.84 -6.26 -21.55
CA LYS A 506 50.00 -4.85 -21.96
C LYS A 506 48.66 -4.41 -22.58
N GLY A 507 48.05 -3.33 -22.11
CA GLY A 507 46.88 -2.74 -22.77
C GLY A 507 47.31 -1.80 -23.90
N SER A 508 46.74 -1.95 -25.09
CA SER A 508 46.79 -0.95 -26.16
C SER A 508 45.35 -0.58 -26.52
N GLY A 509 44.97 0.67 -26.29
CA GLY A 509 43.60 1.14 -26.50
C GLY A 509 43.45 2.00 -27.75
N MET A 510 42.20 2.22 -28.16
CA MET A 510 41.79 3.37 -28.96
C MET A 510 40.39 3.85 -28.57
N LYS A 511 40.05 5.10 -28.95
CA LYS A 511 39.16 5.99 -28.20
C LYS A 511 37.76 6.21 -28.82
N LEU A 512 36.77 6.28 -27.93
CA LEU A 512 35.62 7.21 -27.89
C LEU A 512 34.59 7.23 -29.04
N GLY A 513 33.31 7.02 -28.67
CA GLY A 513 32.12 7.34 -29.48
C GLY A 513 30.89 7.58 -28.58
N SER A 514 30.36 8.79 -28.62
CA SER A 514 29.33 9.37 -27.73
C SER A 514 27.90 8.76 -27.75
N LYS A 515 27.17 8.95 -26.63
CA LYS A 515 25.70 9.17 -26.45
C LYS A 515 24.88 8.12 -25.66
N LYS A 516 24.27 8.62 -24.59
CA LYS A 516 22.93 8.37 -24.00
C LYS A 516 22.21 7.03 -24.29
N THR A 517 22.00 6.28 -23.21
CA THR A 517 20.78 5.53 -22.84
C THR A 517 19.71 5.31 -23.93
N LYS A 518 19.55 4.05 -24.34
CA LYS A 518 18.29 3.49 -24.85
C LYS A 518 17.98 2.19 -24.10
N GLN A 519 16.90 2.17 -23.34
CA GLN A 519 16.39 1.00 -22.60
C GLN A 519 15.10 0.46 -23.24
N ALA A 520 14.97 0.63 -24.57
CA ALA A 520 13.71 0.47 -25.30
C ALA A 520 13.83 -0.31 -26.63
N GLU A 521 14.98 -0.95 -26.89
CA GLU A 521 15.23 -1.76 -28.12
C GLU A 521 15.49 -3.24 -27.79
N LEU A 522 15.13 -3.69 -26.58
CA LEU A 522 15.23 -5.09 -26.15
C LEU A 522 13.85 -5.73 -25.81
N LEU A 523 12.76 -4.96 -25.97
CA LEU A 523 11.38 -5.39 -25.69
C LEU A 523 10.55 -5.62 -26.97
N ASP A 524 11.12 -5.40 -28.14
CA ASP A 524 10.45 -5.49 -29.46
C ASP A 524 10.83 -6.77 -30.24
N ALA A 525 11.64 -7.65 -29.63
CA ALA A 525 12.19 -8.85 -30.27
C ALA A 525 11.59 -10.18 -29.76
N LEU A 526 10.70 -10.13 -28.77
CA LEU A 526 10.13 -11.30 -28.10
C LEU A 526 8.67 -11.04 -27.68
N GLY A 527 7.78 -11.07 -28.66
CA GLY A 527 6.33 -11.16 -28.47
C GLY A 527 5.73 -12.11 -29.50
N GLY A 528 4.81 -12.98 -29.07
CA GLY A 528 4.04 -13.87 -29.94
C GLY A 528 4.32 -15.37 -29.75
N ASP A 529 3.24 -16.13 -29.50
CA ASP A 529 3.06 -17.57 -29.62
C ASP A 529 4.14 -18.54 -29.13
N VAL A 530 3.83 -19.26 -28.04
CA VAL A 530 3.37 -20.68 -28.06
C VAL A 530 2.97 -21.03 -26.62
N LEU A 531 1.70 -21.39 -26.37
CA LEU A 531 1.28 -22.34 -25.31
C LEU A 531 -0.26 -22.64 -25.34
N ALA A 532 -0.81 -22.93 -26.53
CA ALA A 532 -2.21 -23.34 -26.67
C ALA A 532 -2.41 -24.38 -27.79
N SER A 533 -1.80 -25.56 -27.65
CA SER A 533 -2.19 -26.81 -28.34
C SER A 533 -1.24 -27.95 -27.98
N SER A 534 -1.79 -29.07 -27.49
CA SER A 534 -1.31 -30.48 -27.66
C SER A 534 -1.65 -31.44 -26.50
N VAL A 535 -2.94 -31.66 -26.21
CA VAL A 535 -3.39 -32.99 -25.72
C VAL A 535 -4.82 -33.29 -26.15
N ALA A 536 -4.95 -34.08 -27.22
CA ALA A 536 -6.14 -34.85 -27.55
C ALA A 536 -5.70 -36.09 -28.38
N SER A 537 -6.54 -37.13 -28.39
CA SER A 537 -6.45 -38.34 -29.24
C SER A 537 -5.48 -39.46 -28.82
N LEU A 538 -5.96 -40.38 -27.96
CA LEU A 538 -5.79 -41.83 -28.13
C LEU A 538 -7.01 -42.55 -27.54
N GLU A 539 -7.82 -43.20 -28.38
CA GLU A 539 -8.96 -44.05 -28.00
C GLU A 539 -8.70 -45.53 -28.32
N ILE A 540 -9.17 -46.44 -27.46
CA ILE A 540 -9.41 -47.88 -27.75
C ILE A 540 -10.66 -48.33 -26.94
N SER A 541 -11.61 -49.04 -27.56
CA SER A 541 -12.91 -49.49 -26.97
C SER A 541 -12.86 -50.98 -26.52
N ALA A 542 -13.82 -51.64 -25.83
CA ALA A 542 -15.17 -51.37 -25.27
C ALA A 542 -15.33 -52.30 -24.00
N PRO A 543 -16.50 -52.72 -23.41
CA PRO A 543 -17.95 -52.50 -23.67
C PRO A 543 -18.74 -52.03 -22.39
N PRO A 544 -20.11 -52.01 -22.33
CA PRO A 544 -20.85 -51.14 -21.38
C PRO A 544 -21.69 -51.80 -20.25
N THR A 545 -22.36 -50.92 -19.47
CA THR A 545 -23.50 -51.05 -18.49
C THR A 545 -23.26 -51.55 -17.05
N PRO A 546 -24.02 -51.07 -16.02
CA PRO A 546 -24.83 -49.84 -15.91
C PRO A 546 -24.65 -49.00 -14.59
N THR A 547 -25.20 -47.78 -14.64
CA THR A 547 -25.47 -46.74 -13.61
C THR A 547 -25.51 -47.07 -12.10
N VAL A 548 -24.91 -46.18 -11.29
CA VAL A 548 -25.57 -45.45 -10.17
C VAL A 548 -25.03 -44.01 -10.15
N SER A 549 -25.91 -43.01 -9.98
CA SER A 549 -25.55 -41.57 -9.94
C SER A 549 -25.66 -41.01 -8.51
N SER A 550 -24.62 -40.30 -8.04
CA SER A 550 -24.72 -39.18 -7.07
C SER A 550 -23.32 -38.67 -6.66
N GLN A 551 -22.84 -37.62 -7.33
CA GLN A 551 -21.90 -36.66 -6.74
C GLN A 551 -22.29 -35.24 -7.18
N PRO A 552 -22.25 -34.24 -6.27
CA PRO A 552 -22.60 -32.86 -6.60
C PRO A 552 -21.51 -32.19 -7.44
N SER A 553 -21.93 -31.35 -8.38
CA SER A 553 -21.06 -30.51 -9.21
C SER A 553 -20.24 -29.52 -8.37
N PRO A 554 -19.08 -29.03 -8.87
CA PRO A 554 -18.31 -27.99 -8.19
C PRO A 554 -19.10 -26.68 -8.16
N VAL A 555 -19.04 -25.97 -7.03
CA VAL A 555 -19.68 -24.66 -6.85
C VAL A 555 -19.03 -23.64 -7.80
N GLN A 556 -19.78 -23.17 -8.79
CA GLN A 556 -19.43 -22.00 -9.58
C GLN A 556 -19.61 -20.74 -8.72
N LYS A 557 -18.75 -19.73 -8.93
CA LYS A 557 -18.97 -18.39 -8.36
C LYS A 557 -20.15 -17.75 -9.10
N HIS A 558 -21.16 -17.27 -8.38
CA HIS A 558 -22.24 -16.48 -8.97
C HIS A 558 -21.73 -15.05 -9.26
N ASP A 559 -21.60 -14.70 -10.55
CA ASP A 559 -21.08 -13.39 -10.99
C ASP A 559 -22.14 -12.25 -10.93
N GLY A 560 -23.16 -12.36 -10.07
CA GLY A 560 -24.20 -11.34 -9.86
C GLY A 560 -25.15 -11.07 -11.05
N ARG A 561 -24.89 -11.67 -12.21
CA ARG A 561 -25.67 -11.52 -13.45
C ARG A 561 -27.09 -12.10 -13.39
N GLY A 562 -27.34 -13.03 -12.47
CA GLY A 562 -28.63 -13.73 -12.39
C GLY A 562 -28.98 -14.42 -13.72
N SER A 563 -30.25 -14.33 -14.10
CA SER A 563 -30.82 -14.83 -15.35
C SER A 563 -30.65 -13.89 -16.55
N VAL A 564 -29.91 -12.78 -16.43
CA VAL A 564 -29.70 -11.81 -17.53
C VAL A 564 -28.95 -12.47 -18.70
N PRO A 565 -29.52 -12.50 -19.93
CA PRO A 565 -28.92 -13.17 -21.08
C PRO A 565 -27.48 -12.72 -21.37
N GLU A 566 -26.59 -13.66 -21.65
CA GLU A 566 -25.21 -13.36 -22.07
C GLU A 566 -25.15 -12.79 -23.51
N VAL A 567 -24.18 -11.91 -23.75
CA VAL A 567 -23.93 -11.30 -25.07
C VAL A 567 -22.64 -11.87 -25.64
N GLU A 568 -22.70 -12.44 -26.86
CA GLU A 568 -21.50 -12.92 -27.55
C GLU A 568 -20.53 -11.77 -27.85
N ALA A 569 -19.25 -11.96 -27.53
CA ALA A 569 -18.26 -10.89 -27.53
C ALA A 569 -17.60 -10.69 -28.90
N GLU A 570 -17.99 -9.61 -29.57
CA GLU A 570 -17.38 -9.16 -30.83
C GLU A 570 -15.94 -8.66 -30.67
N SER A 571 -15.27 -8.43 -31.81
CA SER A 571 -13.88 -7.91 -31.86
C SER A 571 -13.68 -6.59 -31.11
N VAL A 572 -14.74 -5.78 -31.00
CA VAL A 572 -14.88 -4.68 -30.05
C VAL A 572 -16.04 -5.01 -29.11
N HIS A 573 -15.73 -5.25 -27.84
CA HIS A 573 -16.72 -5.60 -26.82
C HIS A 573 -16.73 -4.53 -25.72
N ILE A 574 -17.91 -4.02 -25.41
CA ILE A 574 -18.13 -2.93 -24.45
C ILE A 574 -19.00 -3.46 -23.32
N VAL A 575 -18.45 -3.51 -22.11
CA VAL A 575 -19.17 -3.94 -20.91
C VAL A 575 -19.56 -2.71 -20.10
N ILE A 576 -20.87 -2.48 -19.95
CA ILE A 576 -21.46 -1.44 -19.10
C ILE A 576 -22.01 -2.11 -17.85
N ARG A 577 -21.61 -1.62 -16.68
CA ARG A 577 -22.13 -2.08 -15.39
C ARG A 577 -22.67 -0.91 -14.60
N GLU A 578 -23.89 -1.04 -14.11
CA GLU A 578 -24.51 -0.07 -13.21
C GLU A 578 -24.94 -0.72 -11.89
N GLN A 579 -24.88 0.05 -10.82
CA GLN A 579 -25.29 -0.32 -9.48
C GLN A 579 -26.19 0.77 -8.91
N ILE A 580 -27.36 0.39 -8.41
CA ILE A 580 -28.33 1.31 -7.77
C ILE A 580 -28.37 1.10 -6.25
N SER A 581 -28.33 2.23 -5.52
CA SER A 581 -28.65 2.35 -4.10
C SER A 581 -29.84 3.30 -3.96
N LEU A 582 -30.98 2.85 -3.41
CA LEU A 582 -32.24 3.61 -3.36
C LEU A 582 -33.00 3.40 -2.04
N SER A 583 -33.37 4.51 -1.39
CA SER A 583 -34.31 4.56 -0.26
C SER A 583 -35.55 5.36 -0.67
N LEU A 584 -36.72 4.72 -0.61
CA LEU A 584 -38.04 5.31 -0.83
C LEU A 584 -38.81 5.44 0.48
N LEU A 585 -39.52 6.54 0.65
CA LEU A 585 -40.52 6.71 1.71
C LEU A 585 -41.81 5.97 1.34
N ARG A 586 -42.62 5.64 2.34
CA ARG A 586 -43.90 4.89 2.18
C ARG A 586 -44.96 5.59 1.30
N ASP A 587 -44.82 6.89 1.06
CA ASP A 587 -45.68 7.67 0.18
C ASP A 587 -45.15 7.75 -1.27
N GLY A 588 -44.05 7.06 -1.58
CA GLY A 588 -43.38 7.03 -2.88
C GLY A 588 -42.26 8.06 -3.04
N GLY A 589 -42.09 8.99 -2.09
CA GLY A 589 -41.05 10.02 -2.16
C GLY A 589 -39.63 9.44 -2.07
N VAL A 590 -38.68 9.96 -2.84
CA VAL A 590 -37.29 9.50 -2.81
C VAL A 590 -36.53 10.16 -1.65
N GLU A 591 -36.13 9.38 -0.63
CA GLU A 591 -35.25 9.85 0.44
C GLU A 591 -33.81 10.02 -0.08
N SER A 592 -33.30 9.01 -0.79
CA SER A 592 -32.00 9.07 -1.45
C SER A 592 -31.90 8.08 -2.61
N MET A 593 -31.41 8.55 -3.76
CA MET A 593 -31.07 7.70 -4.89
C MET A 593 -29.62 7.95 -5.33
N GLU A 594 -28.85 6.87 -5.51
CA GLU A 594 -27.53 6.88 -6.13
C GLU A 594 -27.45 5.81 -7.21
N VAL A 595 -26.91 6.18 -8.38
CA VAL A 595 -26.56 5.22 -9.45
C VAL A 595 -25.08 5.40 -9.78
N LYS A 596 -24.30 4.33 -9.61
CA LYS A 596 -22.87 4.27 -9.97
C LYS A 596 -22.75 3.43 -11.24
N GLY A 597 -21.91 3.84 -12.20
CA GLY A 597 -21.65 3.01 -13.37
C GLY A 597 -20.23 3.11 -13.90
N ASP A 598 -19.80 2.05 -14.58
CA ASP A 598 -18.59 2.08 -15.41
C ASP A 598 -18.73 1.32 -16.74
N MET A 599 -17.93 1.79 -17.70
CA MET A 599 -17.81 1.24 -19.04
C MET A 599 -16.39 0.74 -19.24
N ASN A 600 -16.26 -0.55 -19.51
CA ASN A 600 -15.02 -1.23 -19.82
C ASN A 600 -14.99 -1.57 -21.31
N LEU A 601 -13.90 -1.21 -21.97
CA LEU A 601 -13.65 -1.49 -23.39
C LEU A 601 -12.66 -2.66 -23.49
N GLN A 602 -13.05 -3.70 -24.19
CA GLN A 602 -12.20 -4.83 -24.54
C GLN A 602 -12.07 -4.90 -26.06
N ILE A 603 -10.84 -4.98 -26.56
CA ILE A 603 -10.54 -5.09 -27.99
C ILE A 603 -9.74 -6.36 -28.21
N SER A 604 -10.26 -7.25 -29.06
CA SER A 604 -9.65 -8.54 -29.38
C SER A 604 -8.78 -8.46 -30.64
N ASP A 605 -9.14 -7.61 -31.62
CA ASP A 605 -8.38 -7.39 -32.86
C ASP A 605 -7.62 -6.06 -32.84
N ALA A 606 -6.31 -6.12 -33.06
CA ALA A 606 -5.44 -4.96 -33.19
C ALA A 606 -5.81 -4.03 -34.36
N ALA A 607 -6.43 -4.54 -35.42
CA ALA A 607 -6.94 -3.70 -36.52
C ALA A 607 -8.04 -2.72 -36.08
N HIS A 608 -8.72 -3.00 -34.96
CA HIS A 608 -9.81 -2.20 -34.42
C HIS A 608 -9.38 -1.30 -33.24
N ALA A 609 -8.10 -1.30 -32.87
CA ALA A 609 -7.61 -0.53 -31.71
C ALA A 609 -7.61 1.00 -31.87
N HIS A 610 -7.68 1.53 -33.11
CA HIS A 610 -7.75 2.97 -33.42
C HIS A 610 -9.19 3.44 -33.68
N LEU A 611 -10.02 3.40 -32.64
CA LEU A 611 -11.45 3.75 -32.69
C LEU A 611 -11.83 4.94 -31.80
N ARG A 612 -13.04 5.44 -32.01
CA ARG A 612 -13.78 6.35 -31.12
C ARG A 612 -15.18 5.81 -30.90
N ILE A 613 -15.71 5.96 -29.69
CA ILE A 613 -17.05 5.50 -29.30
C ILE A 613 -17.90 6.74 -29.03
N ALA A 614 -18.95 6.95 -29.82
CA ALA A 614 -19.98 7.95 -29.53
C ALA A 614 -20.97 7.34 -28.53
N LEU A 615 -21.17 8.02 -27.39
CA LEU A 615 -22.18 7.63 -26.43
C LEU A 615 -23.56 8.11 -26.89
N SER A 616 -24.59 7.33 -26.58
CA SER A 616 -25.97 7.80 -26.67
C SER A 616 -26.12 9.04 -25.79
N SER A 617 -26.90 10.02 -26.27
CA SER A 617 -27.39 11.08 -25.40
C SER A 617 -28.15 10.42 -24.24
N PRO A 618 -27.83 10.73 -22.97
CA PRO A 618 -28.66 10.25 -21.87
C PRO A 618 -30.08 10.72 -22.09
N SER A 619 -31.05 9.93 -21.62
CA SER A 619 -32.44 10.38 -21.62
C SER A 619 -32.59 11.67 -20.83
N THR A 620 -33.66 12.42 -21.11
CA THR A 620 -33.93 13.71 -20.46
C THR A 620 -34.15 13.61 -18.95
N ASP A 621 -34.38 12.40 -18.48
CA ASP A 621 -35.09 12.08 -17.24
C ASP A 621 -34.11 12.06 -16.05
N PHE A 622 -32.89 11.57 -16.28
CA PHE A 622 -31.72 11.81 -15.40
C PHE A 622 -31.21 13.26 -15.47
N GLY A 623 -32.04 14.22 -15.90
CA GLY A 623 -31.78 15.66 -15.89
C GLY A 623 -30.39 16.02 -16.42
N GLY A 624 -30.16 15.80 -17.73
CA GLY A 624 -28.87 15.50 -18.42
C GLY A 624 -27.53 16.23 -18.08
N ASN A 625 -27.51 17.16 -17.13
CA ASN A 625 -26.32 17.70 -16.47
C ASN A 625 -26.06 17.13 -15.06
N SER A 626 -26.95 16.32 -14.48
CA SER A 626 -26.79 15.77 -13.12
C SER A 626 -25.76 14.63 -13.05
N LEU A 627 -25.63 13.84 -14.12
CA LEU A 627 -24.72 12.70 -14.21
C LEU A 627 -23.25 13.15 -14.25
N GLN A 628 -22.48 12.76 -13.25
CA GLN A 628 -21.07 13.15 -13.10
C GLN A 628 -20.15 12.13 -13.77
N PHE A 629 -19.57 12.48 -14.92
CA PHE A 629 -18.62 11.62 -15.65
C PHE A 629 -17.17 11.80 -15.20
N LYS A 630 -16.43 10.69 -15.12
CA LYS A 630 -14.98 10.63 -14.95
C LYS A 630 -14.37 9.77 -16.06
N GLN A 631 -13.69 10.40 -17.00
CA GLN A 631 -12.96 9.71 -18.07
C GLN A 631 -11.61 9.17 -17.56
N HIS A 632 -11.15 8.05 -18.11
CA HIS A 632 -9.80 7.53 -17.88
C HIS A 632 -8.71 8.58 -18.24
N PRO A 633 -7.56 8.69 -17.54
CA PRO A 633 -6.58 9.75 -17.77
C PRO A 633 -6.02 9.86 -19.20
N ASN A 634 -6.06 8.79 -19.99
CA ASN A 634 -5.65 8.80 -21.40
C ASN A 634 -6.80 9.11 -22.39
N VAL A 635 -8.05 9.16 -21.93
CA VAL A 635 -9.26 9.47 -22.73
C VAL A 635 -9.50 10.98 -22.74
N ALA A 636 -9.97 11.52 -23.87
CA ALA A 636 -10.30 12.92 -24.04
C ALA A 636 -11.42 13.35 -23.09
N LYS A 637 -11.36 14.59 -22.57
CA LYS A 637 -12.46 15.13 -21.75
C LYS A 637 -13.63 15.52 -22.65
N PHE A 638 -14.85 15.23 -22.20
CA PHE A 638 -16.05 15.70 -22.91
C PHE A 638 -16.12 17.23 -22.91
N VAL A 639 -16.54 17.80 -24.04
CA VAL A 639 -16.72 19.24 -24.23
C VAL A 639 -18.21 19.56 -24.08
N PRO A 640 -18.61 20.52 -23.21
CA PRO A 640 -20.01 20.91 -23.08
C PRO A 640 -20.60 21.38 -24.41
N GLY A 641 -21.80 20.90 -24.74
CA GLY A 641 -22.49 21.22 -26.00
C GLY A 641 -22.00 20.45 -27.23
N GLN A 642 -21.12 19.46 -27.07
CA GLN A 642 -20.75 18.51 -28.13
C GLN A 642 -21.17 17.09 -27.76
N GLU A 643 -21.20 16.20 -28.76
CA GLU A 643 -21.40 14.77 -28.60
C GLU A 643 -20.36 14.17 -27.63
N ARG A 644 -20.79 13.29 -26.74
CA ARG A 644 -19.93 12.67 -25.73
C ARG A 644 -19.18 11.50 -26.37
N VAL A 645 -17.96 11.78 -26.85
CA VAL A 645 -17.12 10.78 -27.53
C VAL A 645 -15.99 10.29 -26.62
N VAL A 646 -15.92 8.98 -26.42
CA VAL A 646 -14.80 8.27 -25.77
C VAL A 646 -13.76 7.96 -26.84
N ALA A 647 -12.64 8.69 -26.79
CA ALA A 647 -11.47 8.51 -27.65
C ALA A 647 -10.19 8.85 -26.88
N LEU A 648 -9.03 8.35 -27.31
CA LEU A 648 -7.75 8.71 -26.68
C LEU A 648 -7.39 10.18 -26.95
N LYS A 649 -6.72 10.82 -25.97
CA LYS A 649 -6.23 12.21 -26.07
C LYS A 649 -5.22 12.43 -27.19
N ASP A 650 -4.51 11.37 -27.55
CA ASP A 650 -3.53 11.34 -28.64
C ASP A 650 -4.10 10.44 -29.74
N PRO A 651 -4.61 11.00 -30.85
CA PRO A 651 -5.23 10.24 -31.94
C PRO A 651 -4.28 9.29 -32.68
N SER A 652 -2.95 9.40 -32.46
CA SER A 652 -1.97 8.48 -33.04
C SER A 652 -1.89 7.15 -32.29
N ARG A 653 -2.36 7.11 -31.03
CA ARG A 653 -2.30 5.93 -30.17
C ARG A 653 -3.55 5.07 -30.32
N ALA A 654 -3.34 3.76 -30.18
CA ALA A 654 -4.38 2.75 -30.12
C ALA A 654 -4.77 2.44 -28.66
N PHE A 655 -6.00 1.97 -28.45
CA PHE A 655 -6.41 1.31 -27.21
C PHE A 655 -5.65 -0.02 -27.02
N PRO A 656 -5.47 -0.50 -25.77
CA PRO A 656 -4.80 -1.77 -25.53
C PRO A 656 -5.63 -2.95 -26.05
N VAL A 657 -4.95 -3.93 -26.65
CA VAL A 657 -5.55 -5.15 -27.22
C VAL A 657 -5.36 -6.30 -26.25
N GLY A 658 -6.36 -7.19 -26.13
CA GLY A 658 -6.34 -8.35 -25.23
C GLY A 658 -6.46 -8.00 -23.75
N GLN A 659 -6.85 -6.78 -23.40
CA GLN A 659 -7.07 -6.32 -22.03
C GLN A 659 -8.38 -5.54 -21.94
N SER A 660 -9.11 -5.71 -20.85
CA SER A 660 -10.30 -4.90 -20.54
C SER A 660 -9.87 -3.61 -19.84
N LEU A 661 -10.28 -2.46 -20.38
CA LEU A 661 -9.90 -1.13 -19.89
C LEU A 661 -11.13 -0.32 -19.48
N ALA A 662 -11.21 0.08 -18.21
CA ALA A 662 -12.18 1.05 -17.73
C ALA A 662 -11.95 2.43 -18.38
N VAL A 663 -12.76 2.77 -19.40
CA VAL A 663 -12.60 4.01 -20.19
C VAL A 663 -13.40 5.18 -19.61
N LEU A 664 -14.52 4.90 -18.95
CA LEU A 664 -15.44 5.89 -18.40
C LEU A 664 -16.10 5.36 -17.13
N LYS A 665 -16.32 6.25 -16.15
CA LYS A 665 -17.20 6.02 -14.99
C LYS A 665 -18.20 7.16 -14.84
N TRP A 666 -19.37 6.90 -14.28
CA TRP A 666 -20.37 7.90 -13.94
C TRP A 666 -20.97 7.69 -12.54
N ARG A 667 -21.53 8.78 -11.99
CA ARG A 667 -22.29 8.78 -10.75
C ARG A 667 -23.49 9.73 -10.89
N TYR A 668 -24.67 9.26 -10.58
CA TYR A 668 -25.84 10.06 -10.22
C TYR A 668 -26.01 10.04 -8.70
N ALA A 669 -26.43 11.16 -8.13
CA ALA A 669 -26.94 11.22 -6.75
C ALA A 669 -28.03 12.29 -6.70
N GLY A 670 -29.22 11.94 -6.23
CA GLY A 670 -30.39 12.82 -6.26
C GLY A 670 -31.59 12.27 -5.50
N THR A 671 -32.70 12.99 -5.60
CA THR A 671 -33.99 12.69 -4.95
C THR A 671 -35.15 12.96 -5.92
N ASP A 672 -34.93 12.70 -7.20
CA ASP A 672 -35.91 12.96 -8.26
C ASP A 672 -36.71 11.68 -8.52
N GLU A 673 -37.97 11.70 -8.12
CA GLU A 673 -38.93 10.57 -8.22
C GLU A 673 -39.05 10.03 -9.66
N SER A 674 -38.86 10.86 -10.68
CA SER A 674 -38.94 10.44 -12.09
C SER A 674 -37.81 9.49 -12.53
N ASN A 675 -36.80 9.28 -11.68
CA ASN A 675 -35.67 8.38 -11.96
C ASN A 675 -35.77 7.02 -11.26
N VAL A 676 -36.78 6.81 -10.41
CA VAL A 676 -37.06 5.52 -9.77
C VAL A 676 -37.33 4.47 -10.86
N PRO A 677 -36.67 3.29 -10.86
CA PRO A 677 -36.81 2.35 -11.96
C PRO A 677 -38.04 1.44 -11.87
N LEU A 678 -38.47 1.12 -10.65
CA LEU A 678 -39.53 0.17 -10.33
C LEU A 678 -40.29 0.70 -9.11
N SER A 679 -41.41 1.40 -9.30
CA SER A 679 -42.18 1.92 -8.16
C SER A 679 -42.75 0.75 -7.34
N ILE A 680 -42.79 0.93 -6.01
CA ILE A 680 -43.29 -0.08 -5.05
C ILE A 680 -44.28 0.60 -4.12
N ASN A 681 -45.52 0.16 -4.13
CA ASN A 681 -46.59 0.68 -3.29
C ASN A 681 -47.02 -0.39 -2.29
N CYS A 682 -46.86 -0.14 -0.98
CA CYS A 682 -47.19 -1.10 0.08
C CYS A 682 -48.25 -0.52 1.02
N TRP A 683 -49.46 -1.11 1.01
CA TRP A 683 -50.63 -0.66 1.75
C TRP A 683 -51.06 -1.69 2.81
N PRO A 684 -50.46 -1.66 4.02
CA PRO A 684 -50.96 -2.40 5.17
C PRO A 684 -52.25 -1.77 5.72
N SER A 685 -53.32 -2.55 5.76
CA SER A 685 -54.66 -2.20 6.23
C SER A 685 -55.07 -3.05 7.45
N PRO A 686 -54.94 -2.52 8.69
CA PRO A 686 -55.36 -3.22 9.90
C PRO A 686 -56.88 -3.47 9.95
N SER A 687 -57.26 -4.71 10.25
CA SER A 687 -58.63 -5.14 10.47
C SER A 687 -59.00 -5.17 11.96
N ASN A 688 -60.28 -4.96 12.25
CA ASN A 688 -60.82 -4.92 13.63
C ASN A 688 -60.79 -6.28 14.37
N ASP A 689 -60.29 -7.35 13.74
CA ASP A 689 -60.17 -8.70 14.29
C ASP A 689 -58.75 -9.05 14.75
N GLY A 690 -57.79 -8.12 14.65
CA GLY A 690 -56.38 -8.34 15.01
C GLY A 690 -55.53 -8.92 13.88
N THR A 691 -56.05 -8.93 12.65
CA THR A 691 -55.27 -9.19 11.43
C THR A 691 -54.96 -7.90 10.70
N CYS A 692 -53.95 -7.92 9.82
CA CYS A 692 -53.69 -6.88 8.84
C CYS A 692 -53.74 -7.51 7.45
N GLU A 693 -54.49 -6.89 6.53
CA GLU A 693 -54.42 -7.20 5.10
C GLU A 693 -53.39 -6.27 4.48
N VAL A 694 -52.40 -6.83 3.77
CA VAL A 694 -51.33 -6.07 3.14
C VAL A 694 -51.45 -6.25 1.64
N SER A 695 -51.65 -5.15 0.92
CA SER A 695 -51.66 -5.10 -0.54
C SER A 695 -50.40 -4.43 -1.03
N ILE A 696 -49.62 -5.11 -1.87
CA ILE A 696 -48.35 -4.60 -2.40
C ILE A 696 -48.37 -4.69 -3.91
N GLU A 697 -47.99 -3.61 -4.57
CA GLU A 697 -48.00 -3.47 -6.03
C GLU A 697 -46.64 -2.94 -6.50
N TYR A 698 -46.18 -3.39 -7.67
CA TYR A 698 -45.03 -2.80 -8.37
C TYR A 698 -45.44 -2.31 -9.76
N GLU A 699 -44.77 -1.27 -10.27
CA GLU A 699 -44.82 -0.88 -11.69
C GLU A 699 -43.42 -0.49 -12.20
N LEU A 700 -43.07 -0.97 -13.39
CA LEU A 700 -41.83 -0.61 -14.08
C LEU A 700 -41.96 0.79 -14.71
N GLU A 701 -41.23 1.75 -14.16
CA GLU A 701 -41.22 3.14 -14.60
C GLU A 701 -40.15 3.40 -15.68
N ASN A 702 -38.99 2.73 -15.58
CA ASN A 702 -37.87 2.95 -16.51
C ASN A 702 -37.88 1.92 -17.65
N GLU A 703 -38.42 2.32 -18.79
CA GLU A 703 -38.53 1.48 -20.01
C GLU A 703 -37.17 1.16 -20.69
N ASN A 704 -36.06 1.75 -20.23
CA ASN A 704 -34.71 1.48 -20.77
C ASN A 704 -34.05 0.22 -20.19
N VAL A 705 -34.73 -0.49 -19.27
CA VAL A 705 -34.24 -1.71 -18.64
C VAL A 705 -35.29 -2.83 -18.65
N THR A 706 -34.83 -4.07 -18.78
CA THR A 706 -35.61 -5.27 -18.46
C THR A 706 -35.04 -5.87 -17.19
N LEU A 707 -35.86 -6.09 -16.17
CA LEU A 707 -35.43 -6.65 -14.88
C LEU A 707 -35.69 -8.15 -14.87
N TYR A 708 -34.76 -8.89 -14.28
CA TYR A 708 -34.77 -10.34 -14.12
C TYR A 708 -34.54 -10.68 -12.65
N ASP A 709 -35.07 -11.85 -12.24
CA ASP A 709 -34.98 -12.36 -10.87
C ASP A 709 -35.40 -11.30 -9.82
N VAL A 710 -36.49 -10.57 -10.08
CA VAL A 710 -36.97 -9.51 -9.19
C VAL A 710 -37.53 -10.16 -7.93
N VAL A 711 -36.94 -9.87 -6.77
CA VAL A 711 -37.42 -10.34 -5.47
C VAL A 711 -37.74 -9.15 -4.57
N ILE A 712 -39.00 -9.08 -4.15
CA ILE A 712 -39.54 -8.11 -3.19
C ILE A 712 -39.73 -8.85 -1.87
N SER A 713 -38.87 -8.57 -0.89
CA SER A 713 -38.86 -9.17 0.45
C SER A 713 -39.57 -8.26 1.44
N ILE A 714 -40.62 -8.76 2.07
CA ILE A 714 -41.53 -8.02 2.94
C ILE A 714 -41.44 -8.62 4.35
N PRO A 715 -40.90 -7.90 5.35
CA PRO A 715 -40.80 -8.42 6.71
C PRO A 715 -42.19 -8.68 7.29
N LEU A 716 -42.28 -9.67 8.18
CA LEU A 716 -43.53 -10.08 8.82
C LEU A 716 -43.44 -9.89 10.35
N PRO A 717 -44.57 -9.63 11.04
CA PRO A 717 -44.60 -9.61 12.49
C PRO A 717 -44.11 -10.94 13.09
N THR A 718 -43.35 -10.86 14.17
CA THR A 718 -42.71 -12.04 14.76
C THR A 718 -43.75 -13.07 15.23
N GLY A 719 -43.68 -14.28 14.66
CA GLY A 719 -44.55 -15.40 15.04
C GLY A 719 -45.93 -15.41 14.37
N SER A 720 -46.20 -14.51 13.42
CA SER A 720 -47.33 -14.64 12.49
C SER A 720 -46.90 -15.15 11.12
N TYR A 721 -47.84 -15.71 10.36
CA TYR A 721 -47.62 -16.29 9.04
C TYR A 721 -48.64 -15.73 8.05
N PRO A 722 -48.25 -15.46 6.78
CA PRO A 722 -49.12 -14.83 5.80
C PRO A 722 -50.06 -15.85 5.17
N THR A 723 -51.29 -15.42 4.90
CA THR A 723 -52.28 -16.13 4.08
C THR A 723 -52.48 -15.32 2.81
N VAL A 724 -51.78 -15.70 1.74
CA VAL A 724 -51.85 -15.01 0.44
C VAL A 724 -53.21 -15.28 -0.21
N SER A 725 -53.93 -14.21 -0.58
CA SER A 725 -55.25 -14.26 -1.20
C SER A 725 -55.19 -14.07 -2.73
N SER A 726 -54.23 -13.28 -3.21
CA SER A 726 -53.97 -13.01 -4.63
C SER A 726 -52.49 -12.74 -4.84
N HIS A 727 -51.91 -13.20 -5.94
CA HIS A 727 -50.54 -12.86 -6.33
C HIS A 727 -50.33 -12.97 -7.85
N SER A 728 -49.48 -12.12 -8.41
CA SER A 728 -48.72 -12.40 -9.63
C SER A 728 -47.34 -13.00 -9.27
N GLY A 729 -46.66 -13.67 -10.20
CA GLY A 729 -45.38 -14.34 -9.93
C GLY A 729 -45.49 -15.48 -8.90
N GLU A 730 -44.34 -15.89 -8.34
CA GLU A 730 -44.25 -16.88 -7.27
C GLU A 730 -43.96 -16.21 -5.92
N TRP A 731 -44.25 -16.87 -4.81
CA TRP A 731 -43.89 -16.37 -3.49
C TRP A 731 -43.42 -17.52 -2.58
N SER A 732 -42.58 -17.18 -1.61
CA SER A 732 -42.09 -18.09 -0.59
C SER A 732 -41.95 -17.37 0.75
N LEU A 733 -41.77 -18.14 1.83
CA LEU A 733 -41.45 -17.61 3.15
C LEU A 733 -39.99 -17.92 3.43
N ASP A 734 -39.16 -16.91 3.71
CA ASP A 734 -37.78 -17.15 4.15
C ASP A 734 -37.76 -17.42 5.68
N PRO A 735 -37.37 -18.62 6.13
CA PRO A 735 -37.27 -18.93 7.55
C PRO A 735 -36.12 -18.22 8.26
N GLY A 736 -35.14 -17.68 7.52
CA GLY A 736 -33.97 -17.00 8.07
C GLY A 736 -34.26 -15.56 8.48
N SER A 737 -34.86 -14.77 7.57
CA SER A 737 -35.24 -13.38 7.81
C SER A 737 -36.67 -13.18 8.35
N HIS A 738 -37.52 -14.22 8.32
CA HIS A 738 -38.95 -14.17 8.64
C HIS A 738 -39.69 -13.12 7.78
N SER A 739 -39.43 -13.17 6.46
CA SER A 739 -40.08 -12.34 5.45
C SER A 739 -40.87 -13.17 4.43
N LEU A 740 -41.86 -12.54 3.80
CA LEU A 740 -42.46 -13.02 2.57
C LEU A 740 -41.58 -12.54 1.41
N ALA A 741 -41.00 -13.49 0.67
CA ALA A 741 -40.23 -13.22 -0.54
C ALA A 741 -41.13 -13.43 -1.76
N TRP A 742 -41.47 -12.33 -2.45
CA TRP A 742 -42.27 -12.32 -3.68
C TRP A 742 -41.33 -12.24 -4.88
N SER A 743 -41.37 -13.24 -5.76
CA SER A 743 -40.41 -13.45 -6.85
C SER A 743 -41.07 -13.38 -8.22
N ILE A 744 -40.56 -12.48 -9.08
CA ILE A 744 -41.00 -12.29 -10.45
C ILE A 744 -39.81 -12.57 -11.39
N PRO A 745 -39.86 -13.62 -12.23
CA PRO A 745 -38.72 -14.01 -13.06
C PRO A 745 -38.25 -12.94 -14.04
N GLN A 746 -39.18 -12.16 -14.59
CA GLN A 746 -38.88 -11.09 -15.56
C GLN A 746 -39.96 -9.99 -15.53
N VAL A 747 -39.53 -8.74 -15.46
CA VAL A 747 -40.35 -7.52 -15.56
C VAL A 747 -39.84 -6.70 -16.74
N SER A 748 -40.68 -6.50 -17.75
CA SER A 748 -40.34 -5.78 -18.98
C SER A 748 -41.40 -4.74 -19.34
N ALA A 749 -41.04 -3.73 -20.12
CA ALA A 749 -42.00 -2.74 -20.63
C ALA A 749 -42.85 -3.27 -21.80
N SER A 750 -42.50 -4.43 -22.38
CA SER A 750 -43.14 -5.02 -23.57
C SER A 750 -44.14 -6.13 -23.28
N ASP A 751 -44.16 -6.67 -22.06
CA ASP A 751 -45.01 -7.78 -21.64
C ASP A 751 -46.05 -7.35 -20.60
N ASP A 752 -47.05 -8.21 -20.36
CA ASP A 752 -48.05 -8.06 -19.30
C ASP A 752 -47.43 -8.06 -17.87
N SER A 753 -46.10 -8.24 -17.74
CA SER A 753 -45.36 -8.22 -16.47
C SER A 753 -44.90 -6.84 -16.01
N ARG A 754 -45.15 -5.76 -16.78
CA ARG A 754 -44.82 -4.36 -16.45
C ARG A 754 -45.22 -3.95 -15.04
N SER A 755 -46.38 -4.41 -14.57
CA SER A 755 -46.85 -4.24 -13.20
C SER A 755 -47.37 -5.55 -12.62
N GLY A 756 -47.48 -5.61 -11.31
CA GLY A 756 -47.96 -6.79 -10.60
C GLY A 756 -48.40 -6.47 -9.18
N SER A 757 -49.13 -7.38 -8.55
CA SER A 757 -49.57 -7.22 -7.17
C SER A 757 -49.60 -8.53 -6.38
N ILE A 758 -49.46 -8.42 -5.07
CA ILE A 758 -49.64 -9.48 -4.08
C ILE A 758 -50.47 -8.95 -2.91
N ILE A 759 -51.46 -9.74 -2.48
CA ILE A 759 -52.36 -9.41 -1.37
C ILE A 759 -52.33 -10.59 -0.39
N PHE A 760 -52.08 -10.31 0.89
CA PHE A 760 -52.06 -11.32 1.93
C PHE A 760 -52.58 -10.80 3.27
N ALA A 761 -53.19 -11.69 4.05
CA ALA A 761 -53.63 -11.40 5.42
C ALA A 761 -52.69 -12.06 6.44
N VAL A 762 -52.36 -11.37 7.52
CA VAL A 762 -51.41 -11.84 8.54
C VAL A 762 -51.81 -11.34 9.93
N GLY A 763 -51.45 -12.10 10.98
CA GLY A 763 -51.74 -11.72 12.37
C GLY A 763 -50.85 -10.57 12.86
N GLY A 764 -51.46 -9.58 13.51
CA GLY A 764 -50.82 -8.34 13.96
C GLY A 764 -51.54 -7.09 13.41
N ASP A 765 -51.47 -5.99 14.15
CA ASP A 765 -52.15 -4.72 13.86
C ASP A 765 -51.21 -3.53 13.65
N ASP A 766 -49.89 -3.71 13.78
CA ASP A 766 -48.86 -2.68 13.54
C ASP A 766 -48.50 -2.58 12.05
N PRO A 767 -48.85 -1.48 11.35
CA PRO A 767 -48.47 -1.28 9.95
C PRO A 767 -46.96 -1.07 9.75
N GLY A 768 -46.22 -0.73 10.82
CA GLY A 768 -44.78 -0.54 10.78
C GLY A 768 -43.98 -1.82 10.63
N ALA A 769 -44.56 -2.98 11.01
CA ALA A 769 -43.89 -4.28 10.97
C ALA A 769 -43.60 -4.81 9.55
N PHE A 770 -44.22 -4.22 8.52
CA PHE A 770 -44.04 -4.58 7.10
C PHE A 770 -42.94 -3.78 6.40
N PHE A 771 -42.19 -2.97 7.14
CA PHE A 771 -41.11 -2.13 6.62
C PHE A 771 -39.79 -2.40 7.37
N PRO A 772 -38.62 -2.28 6.71
CA PRO A 772 -38.47 -1.88 5.31
C PRO A 772 -38.80 -3.02 4.33
N VAL A 773 -39.47 -2.69 3.23
CA VAL A 773 -39.63 -3.61 2.09
C VAL A 773 -38.33 -3.54 1.28
N GLN A 774 -37.67 -4.68 1.08
CA GLN A 774 -36.41 -4.76 0.34
C GLN A 774 -36.65 -5.30 -1.07
N VAL A 775 -36.06 -4.66 -2.09
CA VAL A 775 -36.12 -5.13 -3.47
C VAL A 775 -34.72 -5.56 -3.91
N THR A 776 -34.63 -6.61 -4.73
CA THR A 776 -33.39 -7.01 -5.42
C THR A 776 -33.72 -7.46 -6.84
N PHE A 777 -32.86 -7.16 -7.81
CA PHE A 777 -32.98 -7.61 -9.20
C PHE A 777 -31.63 -7.59 -9.93
N ALA A 778 -31.56 -8.30 -11.05
CA ALA A 778 -30.54 -8.10 -12.08
C ALA A 778 -31.20 -7.51 -13.33
N GLY A 779 -30.69 -6.38 -13.84
CA GLY A 779 -31.27 -5.70 -15.01
C GLY A 779 -30.41 -5.84 -16.25
N GLN A 780 -31.05 -5.87 -17.42
CA GLN A 780 -30.42 -5.71 -18.73
C GLN A 780 -30.72 -4.30 -19.26
N GLY A 781 -29.68 -3.57 -19.68
CA GLY A 781 -29.80 -2.18 -20.15
C GLY A 781 -28.99 -1.19 -19.29
N SER A 782 -29.41 0.07 -19.26
CA SER A 782 -28.83 1.13 -18.42
C SER A 782 -29.96 1.98 -17.85
N LEU A 783 -29.97 2.13 -16.52
CA LEU A 783 -30.85 3.04 -15.80
C LEU A 783 -30.59 4.48 -16.22
N ALA A 784 -29.32 4.89 -16.21
CA ALA A 784 -28.91 6.27 -16.47
C ALA A 784 -28.90 6.66 -17.97
N GLY A 785 -29.38 5.77 -18.86
CA GLY A 785 -29.40 5.97 -20.32
C GLY A 785 -28.00 6.08 -20.96
N VAL A 786 -26.95 5.57 -20.31
CA VAL A 786 -25.57 5.64 -20.82
C VAL A 786 -25.32 4.49 -21.79
N GLY A 787 -25.81 4.65 -23.02
CA GLY A 787 -25.61 3.70 -24.13
C GLY A 787 -24.44 4.03 -25.06
N VAL A 788 -24.21 3.15 -26.03
CA VAL A 788 -23.30 3.37 -27.17
C VAL A 788 -24.14 3.64 -28.42
N ALA A 789 -23.95 4.81 -29.05
CA ALA A 789 -24.65 5.19 -30.27
C ALA A 789 -23.93 4.71 -31.54
N SER A 790 -22.59 4.78 -31.56
CA SER A 790 -21.77 4.22 -32.64
C SER A 790 -20.32 4.02 -32.22
N VAL A 791 -19.64 3.11 -32.91
CA VAL A 791 -18.18 2.91 -32.84
C VAL A 791 -17.63 3.19 -34.22
N SER A 792 -16.63 4.06 -34.35
CA SER A 792 -16.03 4.38 -35.66
C SER A 792 -14.51 4.45 -35.65
N LYS A 793 -13.87 4.14 -36.79
CA LYS A 793 -12.39 4.14 -36.92
C LYS A 793 -11.85 5.56 -37.13
N ILE A 794 -10.73 5.87 -36.49
CA ILE A 794 -10.07 7.19 -36.61
C ILE A 794 -9.31 7.33 -37.94
N ALA A 795 -8.74 6.24 -38.46
CA ALA A 795 -7.84 6.25 -39.62
C ALA A 795 -8.54 6.22 -41.00
N GLY A 796 -9.87 6.14 -41.03
CA GLY A 796 -10.65 5.88 -42.24
C GLY A 796 -10.69 4.39 -42.62
N GLY A 797 -11.87 3.90 -42.96
CA GLY A 797 -12.14 2.48 -43.22
C GLY A 797 -13.60 2.15 -42.94
N GLU A 798 -13.97 0.88 -43.04
CA GLU A 798 -15.27 0.37 -42.61
C GLU A 798 -15.31 0.28 -41.08
N ASP A 799 -16.38 0.77 -40.46
CA ASP A 799 -16.54 0.79 -39.01
C ASP A 799 -16.66 -0.64 -38.45
N PRO A 800 -16.13 -0.91 -37.24
CA PRO A 800 -16.07 -2.27 -36.72
C PRO A 800 -17.44 -2.70 -36.19
N GLU A 801 -17.80 -3.97 -36.42
CA GLU A 801 -18.86 -4.60 -35.65
C GLU A 801 -18.48 -4.61 -34.16
N PHE A 802 -19.45 -4.32 -33.30
CA PHE A 802 -19.25 -4.18 -31.86
C PHE A 802 -20.43 -4.78 -31.11
N SER A 803 -20.14 -5.26 -29.90
CA SER A 803 -21.12 -5.81 -28.97
C SER A 803 -21.15 -4.96 -27.69
N VAL A 804 -22.34 -4.84 -27.10
CA VAL A 804 -22.55 -4.12 -25.85
C VAL A 804 -23.24 -5.04 -24.85
N ASP A 805 -22.56 -5.30 -23.74
CA ASP A 805 -23.10 -6.05 -22.60
C ASP A 805 -23.42 -5.06 -21.47
N ALA A 806 -24.69 -4.74 -21.28
CA ALA A 806 -25.15 -3.72 -20.33
C ALA A 806 -25.97 -4.37 -19.20
N VAL A 807 -25.43 -4.35 -17.99
CA VAL A 807 -26.00 -5.03 -16.81
C VAL A 807 -26.16 -4.04 -15.65
N VAL A 808 -27.32 -4.08 -15.01
CA VAL A 808 -27.68 -3.34 -13.81
C VAL A 808 -27.78 -4.31 -12.63
N THR A 809 -27.33 -3.92 -11.44
CA THR A 809 -27.47 -4.71 -10.21
C THR A 809 -27.94 -3.83 -9.06
N THR A 810 -28.72 -4.40 -8.14
CA THR A 810 -29.09 -3.73 -6.88
C THR A 810 -27.94 -3.82 -5.86
N ASP A 811 -27.54 -2.69 -5.28
CA ASP A 811 -26.65 -2.62 -4.10
C ASP A 811 -27.53 -2.56 -2.84
N GLU A 812 -28.49 -1.62 -2.83
CA GLU A 812 -29.52 -1.47 -1.80
C GLU A 812 -30.80 -0.91 -2.44
N TYR A 813 -31.97 -1.48 -2.16
CA TYR A 813 -33.26 -0.91 -2.55
C TYR A 813 -34.24 -1.17 -1.42
N LEU A 814 -34.66 -0.10 -0.73
CA LEU A 814 -35.53 -0.16 0.43
C LEU A 814 -36.72 0.79 0.26
N VAL A 815 -37.88 0.39 0.76
CA VAL A 815 -39.00 1.27 1.09
C VAL A 815 -39.12 1.30 2.62
N VAL A 816 -38.99 2.47 3.26
CA VAL A 816 -38.80 2.65 4.72
C VAL A 816 -39.98 3.29 5.44
#